data_AF-A0A951UDQ7-F1
#
_entry.id   AF-A0A951UDQ7-F1
#
_cell.length_a   1.000
_cell.length_b   1.000
_cell.length_c   1.000
_cell.angle_alpha   90.00
_cell.angle_beta   90.00
_cell.angle_gamma   90.00
#
_symmetry.space_group_name_H-M   'P 1'
#
loop_
_entity.id
_entity.type
_entity.pdbx_description
1 polymer ?
#
loop_
_entity_poly.entity_id
_entity_poly.type
_entity_poly.pdbx_seq_one_letter_code
_entity_poly.pdbx_strand_id
1 'polypeptide(L)'
;MTTITVSNQASTATLECPNPLLAAHYKELIEKRSLPLDWVVANCRSISIHKATELLGYPAKSPGILLQGDGWQVQFKPDRPWLSGHDTSAGKKRAPKYRTPQEYAGDYDAILPSHPSDKAFWRDMEALKERAYKVQGHPCLLVTEGLFKAIAGTSNGLPTIALLGVEMGLTSSKNDPQGKRYLVPSLEKFAKAGFGFITAFDADCVANKNVVEAERKLIHQLRKFDVPLYSITGKWAVDDGKGMDDYIKQKGIETFRQVLADISEQYKAPSEDEIKKAKKPPTPKQLATKLAEEYQPKWAFHGEQDTWRVFNGKIWEAFSIKDFMKLLFDTVESRGIEYNTPSYLKNVAELLEWQLRVKKWNTFDRKNWIAFNNGVLEVATGKIHKHSPGFRFISHLQRDYRPLTLSTEAPTPIQLLANNCPAFYQWAMEAMNNDESKVLKLLAIVNGVIKFRFYDLQMFVYLVGKPGTGKGTFCRLLEKIVGQENHTSSRLEKLGDDYEIAKNINMQLVTCPDEDKQLGKYGDVKAYTGGDTMSYREIYKSPSASRFYGTLVITSNSSIFTGDTSGLDRRMCLNIFNNKIPSYKRSAAIEKVLESELTALTSVALAMPDDEVTQRIRGIGEAEIPEFKREDWLLKCEVNSVAAWANQRIIHDPDSYEFLSDLYEDYRDCCGDSGQKAVADKKLSSNLLQIANEVMGWEDVVRDRKAAGTIIRGIRLRKGGSDDDKPWIEELFAPPESKIPSALCTSSEDTNEATKLIQHKASEGNVDELPNFLENKKALQVEEQDKPDNLKVLPEEIYIAPELAPSKESSCEAASTSPSTLPEILPPTTEPLQVPAVDELNGWGTYNKVLPYPNPKSDNERSSQKRSLAIRESFRASNTVEDLFALNRDNGGEFSKDELTWVKDWVKLFFPVEFRHLQATAKITQLGLEFT
;
A
#
# COMPACT_ATOMS: atom_id res chain seq x y z
N MET A 1 10.86 18.47 68.17
CA MET A 1 10.42 17.21 68.81
C MET A 1 8.92 17.11 68.57
N THR A 2 8.47 16.18 67.74
CA THR A 2 7.05 15.97 67.50
C THR A 2 6.79 14.49 67.74
N THR A 3 6.18 14.19 68.89
CA THR A 3 5.82 12.84 69.32
C THR A 3 4.58 12.40 68.52
N ILE A 4 4.69 11.31 67.77
CA ILE A 4 3.53 10.65 67.15
C ILE A 4 3.20 9.45 68.01
N THR A 5 2.09 9.51 68.74
CA THR A 5 1.52 8.40 69.49
C THR A 5 0.83 7.43 68.52
N VAL A 6 1.26 6.18 68.51
CA VAL A 6 0.56 5.07 67.84
C VAL A 6 -0.13 4.26 68.93
N SER A 7 -1.46 4.18 68.87
CA SER A 7 -2.24 3.29 69.71
C SER A 7 -2.16 1.86 69.17
N ASN A 8 -1.31 1.05 69.77
CA ASN A 8 -1.55 -0.38 69.94
C ASN A 8 -0.80 -0.86 71.18
N GLN A 9 -1.47 -1.69 71.97
CA GLN A 9 -1.01 -2.19 73.26
C GLN A 9 0.34 -2.95 73.14
N ALA A 10 1.25 -2.61 74.06
CA ALA A 10 2.44 -3.35 74.54
C ALA A 10 3.81 -2.64 74.31
N SER A 11 4.44 -2.32 75.44
CA SER A 11 5.84 -1.91 75.70
C SER A 11 6.42 -0.70 74.93
N THR A 12 6.45 0.44 75.62
CA THR A 12 7.19 1.66 75.27
C THR A 12 8.69 1.51 75.50
N ALA A 13 9.49 1.57 74.43
CA ALA A 13 10.87 2.03 74.47
C ALA A 13 11.02 3.21 73.50
N THR A 14 11.20 4.41 74.04
CA THR A 14 11.38 5.66 73.28
C THR A 14 12.80 5.75 72.72
N LEU A 15 12.94 5.64 71.40
CA LEU A 15 14.15 6.00 70.66
C LEU A 15 14.01 7.43 70.14
N GLU A 16 14.77 8.36 70.70
CA GLU A 16 14.93 9.72 70.17
C GLU A 16 15.68 9.66 68.83
N CYS A 17 15.04 10.08 67.73
CA CYS A 17 15.67 10.14 66.42
C CYS A 17 15.64 11.59 65.90
N PRO A 18 16.79 12.23 65.58
CA PRO A 18 16.81 13.58 65.03
C PRO A 18 16.28 13.56 63.59
N ASN A 19 15.02 14.01 63.43
CA ASN A 19 14.23 14.14 62.20
C ASN A 19 13.85 12.85 61.45
N PRO A 20 12.86 12.07 61.94
CA PRO A 20 12.10 11.18 61.08
C PRO A 20 11.13 11.99 60.21
N LEU A 21 10.58 11.32 59.20
CA LEU A 21 9.86 11.90 58.06
C LEU A 21 8.83 12.99 58.40
N LEU A 22 8.73 14.02 57.56
CA LEU A 22 7.57 14.93 57.59
C LEU A 22 6.28 14.16 57.33
N ALA A 23 5.15 14.61 57.91
CA ALA A 23 3.85 13.95 57.76
C ALA A 23 3.44 13.69 56.29
N ALA A 24 3.77 14.64 55.40
CA ALA A 24 3.52 14.48 53.97
C ALA A 24 4.35 13.34 53.34
N HIS A 25 5.60 13.17 53.77
CA HIS A 25 6.48 12.10 53.30
C HIS A 25 6.11 10.75 53.91
N TYR A 26 5.67 10.74 55.17
CA TYR A 26 5.11 9.56 55.81
C TYR A 26 3.89 9.05 55.00
N LYS A 27 2.96 9.95 54.67
CA LYS A 27 1.80 9.63 53.83
C LYS A 27 2.21 9.15 52.43
N GLU A 28 3.25 9.72 51.81
CA GLU A 28 3.73 9.26 50.51
C GLU A 28 4.36 7.86 50.55
N LEU A 29 5.22 7.59 51.53
CA LEU A 29 6.04 6.37 51.56
C LEU A 29 5.31 5.20 52.23
N ILE A 30 4.53 5.46 53.28
CA ILE A 30 3.85 4.44 54.06
C ILE A 30 2.42 4.24 53.55
N GLU A 31 1.58 5.27 53.52
CA GLU A 31 0.17 5.10 53.12
C GLU A 31 0.02 4.87 51.62
N LYS A 32 0.68 5.68 50.77
CA LYS A 32 0.52 5.57 49.32
C LYS A 32 1.37 4.47 48.69
N ARG A 33 2.59 4.25 49.17
CA ARG A 33 3.51 3.24 48.60
C ARG A 33 3.51 1.92 49.38
N SER A 34 2.92 1.88 50.58
CA SER A 34 2.86 0.67 51.42
C SER A 34 4.23 0.08 51.75
N LEU A 35 5.26 0.94 51.88
CA LEU A 35 6.58 0.50 52.32
C LEU A 35 6.63 0.33 53.85
N PRO A 36 7.33 -0.69 54.39
CA PRO A 36 7.48 -0.87 55.82
C PRO A 36 8.23 0.30 56.49
N LEU A 37 7.75 0.73 57.66
CA LEU A 37 8.25 1.94 58.33
C LEU A 37 9.73 1.85 58.72
N ASP A 38 10.15 0.72 59.25
CA ASP A 38 11.54 0.42 59.63
C ASP A 38 12.50 0.52 58.43
N TRP A 39 12.10 -0.04 57.29
CA TRP A 39 12.84 0.08 56.02
C TRP A 39 12.89 1.51 55.51
N VAL A 40 11.79 2.26 55.61
CA VAL A 40 11.79 3.66 55.21
C VAL A 40 12.69 4.50 56.11
N VAL A 41 12.65 4.31 57.43
CA VAL A 41 13.53 5.05 58.36
C VAL A 41 15.01 4.73 58.14
N ALA A 42 15.33 3.48 57.78
CA ALA A 42 16.69 3.07 57.47
C ALA A 42 17.23 3.71 56.17
N ASN A 43 16.36 4.05 55.22
CA ASN A 43 16.75 4.43 53.85
C ASN A 43 16.37 5.85 53.41
N CYS A 44 15.44 6.50 54.13
CA CYS A 44 14.82 7.75 53.71
C CYS A 44 14.78 8.77 54.85
N ARG A 45 15.12 10.03 54.57
CA ARG A 45 15.08 11.12 55.56
C ARG A 45 14.49 12.39 54.95
N SER A 46 13.69 13.11 55.73
CA SER A 46 13.21 14.44 55.30
C SER A 46 14.29 15.48 55.55
N ILE A 47 14.63 16.26 54.52
CA ILE A 47 15.67 17.28 54.62
C ILE A 47 15.13 18.65 54.18
N SER A 48 15.60 19.70 54.86
CA SER A 48 15.26 21.08 54.54
C SER A 48 15.95 21.55 53.25
N ILE A 49 15.48 22.66 52.67
CA ILE A 49 16.11 23.30 51.50
C ILE A 49 17.60 23.57 51.74
N HIS A 50 17.95 24.07 52.92
CA HIS A 50 19.34 24.37 53.28
C HIS A 50 20.19 23.09 53.25
N LYS A 51 19.73 22.02 53.90
CA LYS A 51 20.46 20.75 53.94
C LYS A 51 20.53 20.08 52.57
N ALA A 52 19.47 20.17 51.77
CA ALA A 52 19.46 19.69 50.40
C ALA A 52 20.45 20.46 49.52
N THR A 53 20.54 21.78 49.67
CA THR A 53 21.49 22.62 48.94
C THR A 53 22.94 22.27 49.29
N GLU A 54 23.22 22.11 50.59
CA GLU A 54 24.53 21.69 51.09
C GLU A 54 24.95 20.31 50.57
N LEU A 55 24.00 19.37 50.46
CA LEU A 55 24.26 18.02 49.97
C LEU A 55 24.39 17.97 48.44
N LEU A 56 23.59 18.75 47.71
CA LEU A 56 23.60 18.72 46.25
C LEU A 56 24.81 19.45 45.65
N GLY A 57 25.38 20.42 46.37
CA GLY A 57 26.40 21.33 45.84
C GLY A 57 25.83 22.44 44.95
N TYR A 58 24.51 22.48 44.76
CA TYR A 58 23.79 23.52 44.02
C TYR A 58 22.45 23.85 44.69
N PRO A 59 21.88 25.05 44.44
CA PRO A 59 20.66 25.51 45.13
C PRO A 59 19.46 24.57 44.94
N ALA A 60 18.95 24.02 46.05
CA ALA A 60 17.68 23.30 46.08
C ALA A 60 16.50 24.30 46.10
N LYS A 61 15.40 24.01 45.38
CA LYS A 61 14.22 24.91 45.32
C LYS A 61 13.06 24.49 46.24
N SER A 62 13.14 23.31 46.84
CA SER A 62 12.14 22.81 47.78
C SER A 62 12.79 21.86 48.80
N PRO A 63 12.16 21.64 49.97
CA PRO A 63 12.51 20.51 50.81
C PRO A 63 12.18 19.20 50.07
N GLY A 64 12.52 18.07 50.69
CA GLY A 64 12.20 16.77 50.13
C GLY A 64 12.76 15.60 50.91
N ILE A 65 12.85 14.47 50.22
CA ILE A 65 13.28 13.18 50.78
C ILE A 65 14.68 12.85 50.25
N LEU A 66 15.64 12.69 51.17
CA LEU A 66 16.92 12.09 50.89
C LEU A 66 16.80 10.56 50.89
N LEU A 67 17.30 9.94 49.84
CA LEU A 67 17.35 8.50 49.61
C LEU A 67 18.80 8.04 49.73
N GLN A 68 19.07 7.19 50.71
CA GLN A 68 20.42 6.70 51.02
C GLN A 68 20.35 5.26 51.53
N GLY A 69 21.05 4.36 50.85
CA GLY A 69 21.17 2.96 51.23
C GLY A 69 22.46 2.65 52.01
N ASP A 70 22.89 1.39 51.96
CA ASP A 70 24.11 0.88 52.63
C ASP A 70 25.40 1.37 51.94
N GLY A 71 25.30 1.81 50.69
CA GLY A 71 26.41 2.36 49.90
C GLY A 71 26.59 3.88 50.02
N TRP A 72 27.59 4.40 49.31
CA TRP A 72 27.92 5.83 49.29
C TRP A 72 26.97 6.66 48.40
N GLN A 73 26.29 6.01 47.44
CA GLN A 73 25.40 6.67 46.51
C GLN A 73 24.13 7.19 47.20
N VAL A 74 23.78 8.46 46.92
CA VAL A 74 22.53 9.09 47.38
C VAL A 74 21.74 9.72 46.24
N GLN A 75 20.42 9.86 46.44
CA GLN A 75 19.52 10.65 45.59
C GLN A 75 18.60 11.54 46.44
N PHE A 76 18.31 12.73 45.97
CA PHE A 76 17.34 13.63 46.57
C PHE A 76 16.06 13.68 45.71
N LYS A 77 14.92 13.37 46.31
CA LYS A 77 13.59 13.56 45.73
C LYS A 77 12.99 14.86 46.27
N PRO A 78 12.96 15.96 45.49
CA PRO A 78 12.33 17.20 45.91
C PRO A 78 10.80 17.08 45.97
N ASP A 79 10.18 17.81 46.88
CA ASP A 79 8.72 17.94 46.96
C ASP A 79 8.13 18.60 45.71
N ARG A 80 8.88 19.55 45.15
CA ARG A 80 8.51 20.26 43.92
C ARG A 80 9.67 20.19 42.94
N PRO A 81 9.66 19.24 41.98
CA PRO A 81 10.66 19.16 40.92
C PRO A 81 10.83 20.49 40.18
N TRP A 82 12.06 20.86 39.83
CA TRP A 82 12.38 22.09 39.10
C TRP A 82 13.27 21.83 37.89
N LEU A 83 13.32 22.74 36.92
CA LEU A 83 14.31 22.73 35.82
C LEU A 83 15.59 23.49 36.20
N SER A 84 16.72 23.05 35.66
CA SER A 84 18.04 23.73 35.73
C SER A 84 17.98 25.08 35.02
N GLY A 85 18.64 26.11 35.56
CA GLY A 85 18.61 27.49 35.01
C GLY A 85 19.16 27.65 33.59
N HIS A 86 19.81 26.62 33.02
CA HIS A 86 20.36 26.59 31.65
C HIS A 86 19.46 25.85 30.63
N ASP A 87 18.35 25.21 31.05
CA ASP A 87 17.42 24.51 30.16
C ASP A 87 16.22 25.40 29.77
N THR A 88 16.48 26.59 29.22
CA THR A 88 15.44 27.51 28.72
C THR A 88 15.10 27.31 27.23
N SER A 89 15.65 26.29 26.58
CA SER A 89 15.31 25.95 25.19
C SER A 89 13.93 25.25 25.10
N ALA A 90 12.92 26.05 24.77
CA ALA A 90 11.68 25.70 24.08
C ALA A 90 10.96 24.39 24.49
N GLY A 91 10.06 24.50 25.48
CA GLY A 91 8.71 23.91 25.39
C GLY A 91 8.47 22.42 25.65
N LYS A 92 9.46 21.53 25.87
CA LYS A 92 9.17 20.08 26.00
C LYS A 92 9.90 19.26 27.09
N LYS A 93 10.78 19.81 27.93
CA LYS A 93 11.43 19.00 28.99
C LYS A 93 10.68 19.06 30.32
N ARG A 94 10.22 17.91 30.81
CA ARG A 94 9.66 17.75 32.17
C ARG A 94 10.78 17.91 33.22
N ALA A 95 10.47 18.55 34.35
CA ALA A 95 11.40 18.65 35.46
C ALA A 95 11.78 17.25 35.99
N PRO A 96 13.07 16.95 36.20
CA PRO A 96 13.51 15.64 36.64
C PRO A 96 13.04 15.35 38.08
N LYS A 97 12.57 14.12 38.27
CA LYS A 97 11.96 13.64 39.53
C LYS A 97 12.97 13.47 40.67
N TYR A 98 14.23 13.17 40.35
CA TYR A 98 15.31 12.96 41.31
C TYR A 98 16.51 13.84 40.98
N ARG A 99 17.26 14.20 42.02
CA ARG A 99 18.46 15.03 41.97
C ARG A 99 19.63 14.28 42.59
N THR A 100 20.78 14.41 41.96
CA THR A 100 22.03 13.79 42.41
C THR A 100 23.01 14.91 42.75
N PRO A 101 23.86 14.74 43.80
CA PRO A 101 24.95 15.66 44.09
C PRO A 101 25.83 15.98 42.88
N GLN A 102 26.27 17.22 42.76
CA GLN A 102 27.12 17.69 41.68
C GLN A 102 28.48 17.00 41.67
N GLU A 103 29.00 16.61 42.83
CA GLU A 103 30.29 15.90 42.93
C GLU A 103 30.25 14.50 42.27
N TYR A 104 29.05 13.94 42.06
CA TYR A 104 28.86 12.65 41.37
C TYR A 104 28.73 12.81 39.85
N ALA A 105 28.99 13.99 39.29
CA ALA A 105 28.87 14.25 37.86
C ALA A 105 29.87 13.41 37.03
N GLY A 106 29.49 12.16 36.77
CA GLY A 106 30.27 11.18 36.02
C GLY A 106 30.72 9.95 36.82
N ASP A 107 30.68 10.01 38.15
CA ASP A 107 31.11 8.96 39.08
C ASP A 107 29.91 8.67 40.00
N TYR A 108 29.12 7.65 39.65
CA TYR A 108 27.90 7.22 40.35
C TYR A 108 27.88 5.69 40.48
N ASP A 109 27.09 5.19 41.44
CA ASP A 109 26.89 3.75 41.68
C ASP A 109 25.40 3.41 41.86
N ALA A 110 25.07 2.14 42.07
CA ALA A 110 23.75 1.69 42.49
C ALA A 110 23.49 2.00 43.98
N ILE A 111 22.23 2.09 44.37
CA ILE A 111 21.83 2.18 45.78
C ILE A 111 21.38 0.80 46.26
N LEU A 112 21.98 0.34 47.35
CA LEU A 112 21.65 -0.93 48.01
C LEU A 112 20.77 -0.64 49.24
N PRO A 113 19.51 -1.08 49.32
CA PRO A 113 18.65 -0.82 50.47
C PRO A 113 19.27 -1.27 51.81
N SER A 114 19.45 -0.34 52.76
CA SER A 114 19.89 -0.64 54.13
C SER A 114 18.86 -1.51 54.83
N HIS A 115 19.29 -2.67 55.34
CA HIS A 115 18.42 -3.54 56.13
C HIS A 115 18.26 -2.94 57.56
N PRO A 116 17.04 -2.86 58.12
CA PRO A 116 16.80 -2.18 59.41
C PRO A 116 17.56 -2.79 60.59
N SER A 117 17.72 -4.11 60.61
CA SER A 117 18.35 -4.85 61.71
C SER A 117 19.67 -5.53 61.37
N ASP A 118 19.99 -5.70 60.08
CA ASP A 118 21.15 -6.49 59.63
C ASP A 118 22.12 -5.58 58.86
N LYS A 119 23.07 -5.01 59.59
CA LYS A 119 24.07 -4.10 59.02
C LYS A 119 25.04 -4.81 58.05
N ALA A 120 25.06 -6.14 58.01
CA ALA A 120 25.91 -6.93 57.14
C ALA A 120 25.17 -7.47 55.91
N PHE A 121 23.89 -7.13 55.71
CA PHE A 121 23.02 -7.71 54.68
C PHE A 121 23.64 -7.79 53.27
N TRP A 122 24.26 -6.70 52.78
CA TRP A 122 24.90 -6.65 51.45
C TRP A 122 26.40 -7.00 51.45
N ARG A 123 26.93 -7.42 52.60
CA ARG A 123 28.36 -7.57 52.87
C ARG A 123 28.74 -9.02 53.15
N ASP A 124 27.90 -9.76 53.87
CA ASP A 124 28.04 -11.21 54.04
C ASP A 124 27.57 -11.92 52.76
N MET A 125 28.53 -12.29 51.91
CA MET A 125 28.24 -12.88 50.60
C MET A 125 27.59 -14.26 50.71
N GLU A 126 27.95 -15.05 51.71
CA GLU A 126 27.40 -16.41 51.87
C GLU A 126 25.96 -16.34 52.40
N ALA A 127 25.71 -15.52 53.43
CA ALA A 127 24.34 -15.27 53.89
C ALA A 127 23.48 -14.60 52.80
N LEU A 128 24.05 -13.72 51.98
CA LEU A 128 23.35 -13.10 50.87
C LEU A 128 23.02 -14.12 49.75
N LYS A 129 23.91 -15.07 49.44
CA LYS A 129 23.63 -16.18 48.50
C LYS A 129 22.50 -17.07 48.98
N GLU A 130 22.40 -17.32 50.28
CA GLU A 130 21.28 -18.09 50.84
C GLU A 130 19.94 -17.36 50.71
N ARG A 131 19.95 -16.04 50.89
CA ARG A 131 18.76 -15.16 50.79
C ARG A 131 18.37 -14.79 49.36
N ALA A 132 19.31 -14.84 48.42
CA ALA A 132 19.07 -14.51 47.02
C ALA A 132 18.07 -15.47 46.37
N TYR A 133 17.32 -14.99 45.38
CA TYR A 133 16.37 -15.84 44.66
C TYR A 133 17.11 -16.87 43.83
N LYS A 134 16.76 -18.15 43.96
CA LYS A 134 17.48 -19.24 43.29
C LYS A 134 16.79 -19.62 41.98
N VAL A 135 17.44 -19.36 40.85
CA VAL A 135 16.99 -19.84 39.54
C VAL A 135 17.82 -21.07 39.18
N GLN A 136 17.18 -22.24 39.05
CA GLN A 136 17.87 -23.51 38.80
C GLN A 136 19.00 -23.79 39.80
N GLY A 137 18.81 -23.39 41.07
CA GLY A 137 19.80 -23.55 42.14
C GLY A 137 20.86 -22.45 42.24
N HIS A 138 20.95 -21.54 41.26
CA HIS A 138 21.94 -20.45 41.26
C HIS A 138 21.40 -19.17 41.92
N PRO A 139 22.13 -18.54 42.87
CA PRO A 139 21.67 -17.34 43.58
C PRO A 139 21.66 -16.11 42.67
N CYS A 140 20.50 -15.45 42.55
CA CYS A 140 20.28 -14.30 41.69
C CYS A 140 19.76 -13.08 42.47
N LEU A 141 20.33 -11.91 42.18
CA LEU A 141 19.90 -10.61 42.73
C LEU A 141 18.96 -9.90 41.75
N LEU A 142 17.93 -9.24 42.26
CA LEU A 142 17.03 -8.45 41.42
C LEU A 142 17.63 -7.07 41.15
N VAL A 143 17.37 -6.53 39.96
CA VAL A 143 17.81 -5.18 39.57
C VAL A 143 16.60 -4.40 39.05
N THR A 144 16.36 -3.23 39.64
CA THR A 144 15.24 -2.35 39.29
C THR A 144 15.70 -0.89 39.28
N GLU A 145 14.85 0.02 38.80
CA GLU A 145 15.13 1.46 38.82
C GLU A 145 14.47 2.14 40.03
N GLY A 146 15.27 2.90 40.78
CA GLY A 146 14.81 3.69 41.92
C GLY A 146 14.73 2.92 43.24
N LEU A 147 15.12 3.60 44.32
CA LEU A 147 15.26 2.99 45.65
C LEU A 147 13.95 2.45 46.23
N PHE A 148 12.82 3.11 45.99
CA PHE A 148 11.54 2.66 46.55
C PHE A 148 11.13 1.27 46.04
N LYS A 149 11.43 0.96 44.77
CA LYS A 149 11.16 -0.36 44.18
C LYS A 149 12.06 -1.42 44.79
N ALA A 150 13.33 -1.08 44.99
CA ALA A 150 14.28 -1.96 45.63
C ALA A 150 13.97 -2.23 47.11
N ILE A 151 13.45 -1.23 47.85
CA ILE A 151 12.94 -1.43 49.21
C ILE A 151 11.75 -2.39 49.18
N ALA A 152 10.80 -2.22 48.26
CA ALA A 152 9.65 -3.11 48.14
C ALA A 152 10.07 -4.57 47.89
N GLY A 153 11.06 -4.82 47.04
CA GLY A 153 11.63 -6.17 46.85
C GLY A 153 12.36 -6.69 48.09
N THR A 154 13.32 -5.91 48.61
CA THR A 154 14.22 -6.35 49.69
C THR A 154 13.48 -6.59 51.01
N SER A 155 12.51 -5.73 51.34
CA SER A 155 11.67 -5.90 52.54
C SER A 155 10.76 -7.12 52.47
N ASN A 156 10.52 -7.66 51.27
CA ASN A 156 9.79 -8.91 51.03
C ASN A 156 10.71 -10.13 50.84
N GLY A 157 11.98 -10.02 51.25
CA GLY A 157 12.94 -11.12 51.21
C GLY A 157 13.52 -11.41 49.83
N LEU A 158 13.39 -10.48 48.87
CA LEU A 158 14.05 -10.57 47.56
C LEU A 158 15.13 -9.49 47.49
N PRO A 159 16.43 -9.82 47.67
CA PRO A 159 17.50 -8.82 47.60
C PRO A 159 17.47 -8.08 46.25
N THR A 160 17.15 -6.79 46.28
CA THR A 160 16.98 -5.96 45.08
C THR A 160 17.91 -4.75 45.09
N ILE A 161 18.63 -4.55 43.98
CA ILE A 161 19.55 -3.44 43.73
C ILE A 161 18.81 -2.31 43.00
N ALA A 162 18.98 -1.06 43.46
CA ALA A 162 18.37 0.11 42.84
C ALA A 162 19.35 0.86 41.92
N LEU A 163 19.04 0.91 40.64
CA LEU A 163 19.71 1.79 39.69
C LEU A 163 19.12 3.20 39.76
N LEU A 164 19.95 4.22 39.54
CA LEU A 164 19.51 5.63 39.53
C LEU A 164 18.57 5.98 38.36
N GLY A 165 18.59 5.13 37.33
CA GLY A 165 17.76 5.09 36.14
C GLY A 165 18.17 3.89 35.28
N VAL A 166 17.38 3.52 34.26
CA VAL A 166 17.61 2.30 33.45
C VAL A 166 19.03 2.19 32.84
N GLU A 167 19.64 3.31 32.44
CA GLU A 167 20.99 3.32 31.86
C GLU A 167 22.12 3.40 32.90
N MET A 168 21.79 3.59 34.17
CA MET A 168 22.74 3.92 35.25
C MET A 168 23.25 2.67 35.99
N GLY A 169 23.13 1.49 35.36
CA GLY A 169 23.87 0.28 35.76
C GLY A 169 25.26 0.19 35.15
N LEU A 170 25.59 1.11 34.24
CA LEU A 170 26.91 1.25 33.64
C LEU A 170 27.52 2.61 33.99
N THR A 171 28.85 2.71 33.99
CA THR A 171 29.59 3.96 34.20
C THR A 171 29.14 5.08 33.25
N SER A 172 29.37 6.34 33.64
CA SER A 172 28.88 7.52 32.89
C SER A 172 29.38 7.57 31.44
N SER A 173 28.47 7.83 30.50
CA SER A 173 28.80 8.06 29.08
C SER A 173 29.69 9.29 28.87
N LYS A 174 29.64 10.27 29.77
CA LYS A 174 30.51 11.46 29.70
C LYS A 174 31.99 11.12 29.96
N ASN A 175 32.24 10.03 30.68
CA ASN A 175 33.58 9.61 31.10
C ASN A 175 34.12 8.45 30.24
N ASP A 176 33.48 8.19 29.09
CA ASP A 176 33.85 7.12 28.18
C ASP A 176 33.59 7.50 26.71
N PRO A 177 34.46 8.33 26.11
CA PRO A 177 34.33 8.78 24.73
C PRO A 177 34.54 7.64 23.71
N GLN A 178 35.01 6.47 24.14
CA GLN A 178 35.26 5.30 23.29
C GLN A 178 34.09 4.29 23.29
N GLY A 179 33.03 4.53 24.08
CA GLY A 179 31.83 3.70 24.12
C GLY A 179 32.01 2.31 24.76
N LYS A 180 33.01 2.15 25.63
CA LYS A 180 33.35 0.92 26.38
C LYS A 180 32.75 0.82 27.79
N ARG A 181 31.67 1.55 28.11
CA ARG A 181 31.05 1.69 29.45
C ARG A 181 31.07 0.38 30.25
N TYR A 182 31.58 0.44 31.49
CA TYR A 182 31.73 -0.71 32.39
C TYR A 182 30.57 -0.79 33.39
N LEU A 183 30.46 -1.89 34.15
CA LEU A 183 29.48 -1.97 35.24
C LEU A 183 29.79 -0.92 36.32
N VAL A 184 28.75 -0.45 37.01
CA VAL A 184 28.95 0.33 38.24
C VAL A 184 29.54 -0.57 39.35
N PRO A 185 30.33 -0.01 40.28
CA PRO A 185 31.10 -0.79 41.26
C PRO A 185 30.29 -1.82 42.04
N SER A 186 29.06 -1.48 42.47
CA SER A 186 28.21 -2.40 43.22
C SER A 186 27.79 -3.62 42.39
N LEU A 187 27.45 -3.44 41.11
CA LEU A 187 27.08 -4.55 40.23
C LEU A 187 28.29 -5.43 39.90
N GLU A 188 29.44 -4.82 39.64
CA GLU A 188 30.68 -5.55 39.37
C GLU A 188 31.10 -6.40 40.57
N LYS A 189 30.98 -5.86 41.79
CA LYS A 189 31.27 -6.59 43.05
C LYS A 189 30.46 -7.89 43.14
N PHE A 190 29.15 -7.84 42.90
CA PHE A 190 28.29 -9.02 42.99
C PHE A 190 28.49 -9.98 41.81
N ALA A 191 28.74 -9.45 40.60
CA ALA A 191 29.06 -10.29 39.45
C ALA A 191 30.36 -11.09 39.67
N LYS A 192 31.42 -10.45 40.19
CA LYS A 192 32.67 -11.12 40.58
C LYS A 192 32.50 -12.15 41.70
N ALA A 193 31.52 -11.94 42.60
CA ALA A 193 31.18 -12.89 43.65
C ALA A 193 30.32 -14.08 43.16
N GLY A 194 29.99 -14.11 41.86
CA GLY A 194 29.27 -15.22 41.22
C GLY A 194 27.75 -15.17 41.39
N PHE A 195 27.16 -13.99 41.62
CA PHE A 195 25.70 -13.84 41.62
C PHE A 195 25.15 -13.69 40.20
N GLY A 196 24.03 -14.35 39.93
CA GLY A 196 23.19 -14.06 38.77
C GLY A 196 22.36 -12.79 38.96
N PHE A 197 21.75 -12.30 37.87
CA PHE A 197 20.92 -11.09 37.91
C PHE A 197 19.58 -11.28 37.21
N ILE A 198 18.52 -10.72 37.81
CA ILE A 198 17.16 -10.69 37.27
C ILE A 198 16.74 -9.23 37.12
N THR A 199 16.55 -8.74 35.89
CA THR A 199 16.06 -7.38 35.66
C THR A 199 14.54 -7.31 35.78
N ALA A 200 14.05 -6.28 36.49
CA ALA A 200 12.64 -6.03 36.77
C ALA A 200 12.32 -4.52 36.63
N PHE A 201 12.47 -4.00 35.41
CA PHE A 201 12.09 -2.61 35.10
C PHE A 201 10.58 -2.45 34.90
N ASP A 202 10.10 -1.21 34.77
CA ASP A 202 8.66 -0.89 34.66
C ASP A 202 7.96 -1.65 33.52
N ALA A 203 6.74 -2.12 33.74
CA ALA A 203 6.00 -2.91 32.77
C ALA A 203 5.69 -2.16 31.46
N ASP A 204 5.60 -0.82 31.51
CA ASP A 204 5.33 0.00 30.32
C ASP A 204 6.55 0.19 29.41
N CYS A 205 7.70 -0.41 29.75
CA CYS A 205 8.93 -0.27 29.01
C CYS A 205 9.12 -1.26 27.85
N VAL A 206 8.24 -2.27 27.69
CA VAL A 206 8.29 -3.23 26.58
C VAL A 206 8.27 -2.54 25.22
N ALA A 207 7.56 -1.41 25.11
CA ALA A 207 7.50 -0.58 23.90
C ALA A 207 8.56 0.55 23.86
N ASN A 208 9.30 0.79 24.95
CA ASN A 208 10.25 1.89 25.04
C ASN A 208 11.65 1.47 24.58
N LYS A 209 12.01 1.86 23.35
CA LYS A 209 13.31 1.57 22.72
C LYS A 209 14.51 1.89 23.63
N ASN A 210 14.44 2.96 24.43
CA ASN A 210 15.55 3.37 25.30
C ASN A 210 15.77 2.39 26.45
N VAL A 211 14.70 1.85 27.04
CA VAL A 211 14.80 0.91 28.16
C VAL A 211 15.32 -0.44 27.67
N VAL A 212 14.82 -0.91 26.53
CA VAL A 212 15.31 -2.13 25.87
C VAL A 212 16.80 -2.01 25.52
N GLU A 213 17.23 -0.85 25.02
CA GLU A 213 18.65 -0.61 24.72
C GLU A 213 19.52 -0.54 25.98
N ALA A 214 19.03 0.11 27.04
CA ALA A 214 19.71 0.20 28.33
C ALA A 214 19.90 -1.19 28.98
N GLU A 215 18.83 -1.98 29.02
CA GLU A 215 18.85 -3.35 29.55
C GLU A 215 19.81 -4.24 28.74
N ARG A 216 19.80 -4.13 27.40
CA ARG A 216 20.76 -4.86 26.55
C ARG A 216 22.22 -4.51 26.83
N LYS A 217 22.54 -3.23 26.99
CA LYS A 217 23.91 -2.78 27.30
C LYS A 217 24.37 -3.30 28.67
N LEU A 218 23.48 -3.25 29.66
CA LEU A 218 23.75 -3.77 31.01
C LEU A 218 24.03 -5.27 30.98
N ILE A 219 23.14 -6.04 30.35
CA ILE A 219 23.26 -7.51 30.21
C ILE A 219 24.55 -7.89 29.47
N HIS A 220 24.90 -7.17 28.40
CA HIS A 220 26.14 -7.42 27.66
C HIS A 220 27.38 -7.30 28.56
N GLN A 221 27.42 -6.32 29.47
CA GLN A 221 28.55 -6.17 30.39
C GLN A 221 28.54 -7.22 31.49
N LEU A 222 27.37 -7.57 32.04
CA LEU A 222 27.25 -8.63 33.05
C LEU A 222 27.69 -10.00 32.51
N ARG A 223 27.47 -10.30 31.22
CA ARG A 223 27.92 -11.56 30.60
C ARG A 223 29.43 -11.79 30.67
N LYS A 224 30.22 -10.72 30.73
CA LYS A 224 31.69 -10.84 30.79
C LYS A 224 32.17 -11.50 32.08
N PHE A 225 31.29 -11.65 33.07
CA PHE A 225 31.56 -12.31 34.35
C PHE A 225 31.06 -13.76 34.41
N ASP A 226 30.53 -14.31 33.31
CA ASP A 226 30.03 -15.68 33.22
C ASP A 226 28.96 -16.03 34.28
N VAL A 227 28.10 -15.06 34.59
CA VAL A 227 26.97 -15.22 35.54
C VAL A 227 25.64 -15.36 34.80
N PRO A 228 24.64 -16.08 35.35
CA PRO A 228 23.34 -16.25 34.70
C PRO A 228 22.52 -14.97 34.75
N LEU A 229 21.85 -14.68 33.64
CA LEU A 229 21.09 -13.44 33.45
C LEU A 229 19.67 -13.74 33.00
N TYR A 230 18.70 -13.09 33.64
CA TYR A 230 17.28 -13.25 33.39
C TYR A 230 16.61 -11.88 33.33
N SER A 231 15.45 -11.80 32.69
CA SER A 231 14.62 -10.59 32.64
C SER A 231 13.15 -10.95 32.84
N ILE A 232 12.52 -10.30 33.81
CA ILE A 232 11.07 -10.30 34.02
C ILE A 232 10.44 -8.94 33.67
N THR A 233 11.24 -8.05 33.08
CA THR A 233 10.79 -6.75 32.60
C THR A 233 9.61 -6.94 31.63
N GLY A 234 8.45 -6.36 31.96
CA GLY A 234 7.25 -6.47 31.13
C GLY A 234 6.48 -7.79 31.22
N LYS A 235 6.77 -8.64 32.21
CA LYS A 235 6.05 -9.91 32.42
C LYS A 235 4.69 -9.77 33.11
N TRP A 236 4.29 -8.55 33.52
CA TRP A 236 2.96 -8.24 34.03
C TRP A 236 2.36 -7.05 33.28
N ALA A 237 1.03 -6.91 33.33
CA ALA A 237 0.34 -5.82 32.67
C ALA A 237 0.53 -4.50 33.43
N VAL A 238 0.60 -3.38 32.71
CA VAL A 238 0.71 -2.03 33.31
C VAL A 238 -0.46 -1.75 34.27
N ASP A 239 -1.64 -2.29 33.96
CA ASP A 239 -2.85 -2.15 34.77
C ASP A 239 -2.75 -2.86 36.13
N ASP A 240 -1.90 -3.88 36.25
CA ASP A 240 -1.63 -4.58 37.51
C ASP A 240 -0.58 -3.85 38.38
N GLY A 241 -0.01 -2.75 37.87
CA GLY A 241 1.03 -1.96 38.53
C GLY A 241 2.15 -1.61 37.56
N LYS A 242 2.48 -0.31 37.44
CA LYS A 242 3.52 0.15 36.51
C LYS A 242 4.91 -0.36 36.91
N GLY A 243 5.30 -0.17 38.17
CA GLY A 243 6.55 -0.69 38.73
C GLY A 243 6.35 -1.97 39.53
N MET A 244 7.43 -2.68 39.83
CA MET A 244 7.37 -3.86 40.70
C MET A 244 6.85 -3.54 42.10
N ASP A 245 7.08 -2.33 42.61
CA ASP A 245 6.51 -1.85 43.89
C ASP A 245 4.99 -1.74 43.81
N ASP A 246 4.47 -1.18 42.72
CA ASP A 246 3.03 -1.07 42.50
C ASP A 246 2.39 -2.46 42.35
N TYR A 247 3.04 -3.36 41.62
CA TYR A 247 2.56 -4.73 41.42
C TYR A 247 2.54 -5.54 42.72
N ILE A 248 3.63 -5.53 43.49
CA ILE A 248 3.71 -6.20 44.81
C ILE A 248 2.65 -5.62 45.75
N LYS A 249 2.42 -4.30 45.71
CA LYS A 249 1.39 -3.66 46.53
C LYS A 249 -0.02 -4.11 46.13
N GLN A 250 -0.33 -4.21 44.84
CA GLN A 250 -1.68 -4.50 44.34
C GLN A 250 -2.04 -5.98 44.40
N LYS A 251 -1.10 -6.86 44.01
CA LYS A 251 -1.35 -8.30 43.85
C LYS A 251 -0.72 -9.15 44.97
N GLY A 252 0.25 -8.59 45.70
CA GLY A 252 0.99 -9.27 46.76
C GLY A 252 2.34 -9.80 46.30
N ILE A 253 3.16 -10.23 47.27
CA ILE A 253 4.49 -10.79 46.99
C ILE A 253 4.43 -12.18 46.36
N GLU A 254 3.46 -13.02 46.74
CA GLU A 254 3.39 -14.40 46.24
C GLU A 254 3.08 -14.46 44.74
N THR A 255 2.24 -13.57 44.23
CA THR A 255 1.99 -13.45 42.77
C THR A 255 3.23 -12.95 42.05
N PHE A 256 4.01 -12.05 42.67
CA PHE A 256 5.30 -11.62 42.09
C PHE A 256 6.33 -12.77 42.08
N ARG A 257 6.32 -13.65 43.09
CA ARG A 257 7.14 -14.88 43.07
C ARG A 257 6.71 -15.86 41.98
N GLN A 258 5.43 -15.92 41.61
CA GLN A 258 4.97 -16.71 40.45
C GLN A 258 5.56 -16.16 39.14
N VAL A 259 5.62 -14.83 38.97
CA VAL A 259 6.30 -14.21 37.81
C VAL A 259 7.79 -14.59 37.76
N LEU A 260 8.45 -14.69 38.93
CA LEU A 260 9.84 -15.17 39.02
C LEU A 260 9.98 -16.69 38.79
N ALA A 261 8.94 -17.49 39.05
CA ALA A 261 8.94 -18.94 38.85
C ALA A 261 8.81 -19.31 37.36
N ASP A 262 8.12 -18.47 36.57
CA ASP A 262 7.96 -18.63 35.12
C ASP A 262 9.24 -18.32 34.30
N ILE A 263 10.35 -18.02 34.97
CA ILE A 263 11.66 -17.84 34.33
C ILE A 263 12.20 -19.22 33.93
N SER A 264 11.93 -19.63 32.69
CA SER A 264 12.41 -20.91 32.13
C SER A 264 13.70 -20.79 31.34
N GLU A 265 14.01 -19.61 30.79
CA GLU A 265 15.14 -19.40 29.87
C GLU A 265 16.05 -18.27 30.35
N GLN A 266 17.38 -18.52 30.29
CA GLN A 266 18.36 -17.45 30.42
C GLN A 266 18.17 -16.45 29.28
N TYR A 267 18.27 -15.17 29.59
CA TYR A 267 18.15 -14.10 28.61
C TYR A 267 19.27 -14.24 27.56
N LYS A 268 18.91 -14.66 26.35
CA LYS A 268 19.79 -14.67 25.17
C LYS A 268 19.68 -13.33 24.46
N ALA A 269 20.77 -12.56 24.46
CA ALA A 269 20.84 -11.28 23.76
C ALA A 269 21.27 -11.60 22.33
N PRO A 270 20.67 -10.94 21.33
CA PRO A 270 21.00 -11.18 19.94
C PRO A 270 22.50 -10.94 19.67
N SER A 271 23.09 -11.80 18.85
CA SER A 271 24.50 -11.75 18.43
C SER A 271 24.85 -10.46 17.66
N GLU A 272 26.12 -10.06 17.60
CA GLU A 272 26.57 -8.90 16.80
C GLU A 272 26.17 -8.98 15.32
N ASP A 273 26.04 -10.20 14.78
CA ASP A 273 25.57 -10.44 13.42
C ASP A 273 24.06 -10.23 13.25
N GLU A 274 23.26 -10.50 14.30
CA GLU A 274 21.84 -10.14 14.37
C GLU A 274 21.67 -8.62 14.57
N ILE A 275 22.58 -7.96 15.27
CA ILE A 275 22.60 -6.50 15.47
C ILE A 275 22.89 -5.75 14.16
N LYS A 276 23.82 -6.26 13.32
CA LYS A 276 24.09 -5.72 11.98
C LYS A 276 22.95 -5.97 10.99
N LYS A 277 22.19 -7.07 11.15
CA LYS A 277 21.00 -7.36 10.35
C LYS A 277 19.77 -6.56 10.78
N ALA A 278 19.61 -6.24 12.06
CA ALA A 278 18.47 -5.49 12.58
C ALA A 278 18.53 -3.97 12.31
N LYS A 279 19.73 -3.40 12.11
CA LYS A 279 19.90 -1.97 11.77
C LYS A 279 19.94 -1.66 10.27
N LYS A 280 20.09 -2.67 9.42
CA LYS A 280 20.05 -2.45 7.97
C LYS A 280 18.63 -2.71 7.49
N PRO A 281 18.05 -1.86 6.62
CA PRO A 281 16.86 -2.27 5.88
C PRO A 281 17.12 -3.65 5.27
N PRO A 282 16.10 -4.52 5.18
CA PRO A 282 16.23 -5.74 4.39
C PRO A 282 16.86 -5.39 3.05
N THR A 283 17.70 -6.25 2.49
CA THR A 283 18.27 -5.94 1.16
C THR A 283 17.12 -5.73 0.16
N PRO A 284 17.28 -4.87 -0.87
CA PRO A 284 16.24 -4.68 -1.88
C PRO A 284 15.70 -6.01 -2.43
N LYS A 285 16.58 -7.00 -2.62
CA LYS A 285 16.22 -8.37 -3.02
C LYS A 285 15.34 -9.08 -2.01
N GLN A 286 15.68 -9.05 -0.72
CA GLN A 286 14.87 -9.69 0.32
C GLN A 286 13.49 -9.03 0.41
N LEU A 287 13.43 -7.71 0.39
CA LEU A 287 12.16 -6.99 0.45
C LEU A 287 11.32 -7.23 -0.81
N ALA A 288 11.92 -7.15 -2.00
CA ALA A 288 11.24 -7.41 -3.26
C ALA A 288 10.70 -8.84 -3.32
N THR A 289 11.46 -9.84 -2.86
CA THR A 289 11.00 -11.24 -2.84
C THR A 289 9.80 -11.42 -1.91
N LYS A 290 9.88 -10.87 -0.69
CA LYS A 290 8.77 -10.93 0.27
C LYS A 290 7.52 -10.20 -0.25
N LEU A 291 7.70 -9.02 -0.85
CA LEU A 291 6.60 -8.26 -1.45
C LEU A 291 6.04 -8.97 -2.67
N ALA A 292 6.87 -9.60 -3.50
CA ALA A 292 6.40 -10.38 -4.63
C ALA A 292 5.53 -11.55 -4.16
N GLU A 293 5.98 -12.34 -3.19
CA GLU A 293 5.21 -13.46 -2.63
C GLU A 293 3.84 -13.01 -2.08
N GLU A 294 3.80 -11.88 -1.40
CA GLU A 294 2.58 -11.38 -0.74
C GLU A 294 1.63 -10.65 -1.70
N TYR A 295 2.16 -9.86 -2.62
CA TYR A 295 1.39 -9.02 -3.54
C TYR A 295 1.28 -9.59 -4.95
N GLN A 296 1.79 -10.79 -5.23
CA GLN A 296 1.53 -11.48 -6.51
C GLN A 296 0.06 -11.49 -6.95
N PRO A 297 -0.96 -11.64 -6.06
CA PRO A 297 -2.36 -11.56 -6.47
C PRO A 297 -2.85 -10.12 -6.73
N LYS A 298 -2.08 -9.09 -6.34
CA LYS A 298 -2.48 -7.68 -6.42
C LYS A 298 -1.65 -6.88 -7.41
N TRP A 299 -0.40 -7.24 -7.67
CA TRP A 299 0.55 -6.52 -8.50
C TRP A 299 1.11 -7.44 -9.58
N ALA A 300 1.20 -6.92 -10.80
CA ALA A 300 1.81 -7.62 -11.91
C ALA A 300 2.43 -6.61 -12.87
N PHE A 301 3.51 -7.00 -13.53
CA PHE A 301 4.10 -6.20 -14.59
C PHE A 301 3.75 -6.80 -15.96
N HIS A 302 3.06 -6.04 -16.81
CA HIS A 302 2.59 -6.50 -18.10
C HIS A 302 3.70 -6.40 -19.14
N GLY A 303 4.34 -7.54 -19.46
CA GLY A 303 5.57 -7.59 -20.25
C GLY A 303 5.48 -7.06 -21.69
N GLU A 304 4.32 -7.16 -22.36
CA GLU A 304 4.14 -6.67 -23.75
C GLU A 304 3.87 -5.15 -23.83
N GLN A 305 3.26 -4.57 -22.79
CA GLN A 305 2.90 -3.15 -22.73
C GLN A 305 3.87 -2.34 -21.85
N ASP A 306 4.87 -3.02 -21.28
CA ASP A 306 5.89 -2.43 -20.39
C ASP A 306 5.28 -1.54 -19.28
N THR A 307 4.22 -2.04 -18.64
CA THR A 307 3.42 -1.26 -17.68
C THR A 307 3.06 -2.05 -16.43
N TRP A 308 3.05 -1.38 -15.28
CA TRP A 308 2.56 -1.95 -14.04
C TRP A 308 1.04 -2.06 -14.07
N ARG A 309 0.51 -3.16 -13.54
CA ARG A 309 -0.91 -3.35 -13.33
C ARG A 309 -1.21 -3.73 -11.88
N VAL A 310 -2.21 -3.07 -11.31
CA VAL A 310 -2.66 -3.29 -9.93
C VAL A 310 -4.10 -3.76 -9.95
N PHE A 311 -4.39 -4.85 -9.24
CA PHE A 311 -5.73 -5.39 -9.12
C PHE A 311 -6.52 -4.61 -8.07
N ASN A 312 -7.58 -3.92 -8.50
CA ASN A 312 -8.40 -3.07 -7.64
C ASN A 312 -9.57 -3.82 -6.96
N GLY A 313 -9.56 -5.15 -7.03
CA GLY A 313 -10.65 -6.01 -6.55
C GLY A 313 -11.61 -6.46 -7.65
N LYS A 314 -11.66 -5.76 -8.80
CA LYS A 314 -12.48 -6.13 -9.96
C LYS A 314 -11.65 -6.42 -11.21
N ILE A 315 -10.71 -5.53 -11.52
CA ILE A 315 -9.90 -5.53 -12.74
C ILE A 315 -8.44 -5.14 -12.46
N TRP A 316 -7.57 -5.36 -13.44
CA TRP A 316 -6.17 -4.97 -13.45
C TRP A 316 -5.97 -3.61 -14.12
N GLU A 317 -5.89 -2.58 -13.29
CA GLU A 317 -5.74 -1.18 -13.70
C GLU A 317 -4.29 -0.87 -14.04
N ALA A 318 -4.05 -0.09 -15.09
CA ALA A 318 -2.70 0.31 -15.49
C ALA A 318 -2.19 1.43 -14.59
N PHE A 319 -0.97 1.28 -14.06
CA PHE A 319 -0.31 2.25 -13.21
C PHE A 319 0.88 2.85 -13.93
N SER A 320 1.05 4.18 -13.85
CA SER A 320 2.31 4.79 -14.26
C SER A 320 3.42 4.36 -13.32
N ILE A 321 4.69 4.44 -13.76
CA ILE A 321 5.82 4.12 -12.89
C ILE A 321 5.84 5.03 -11.65
N LYS A 322 5.35 6.28 -11.76
CA LYS A 322 5.27 7.22 -10.64
C LYS A 322 4.22 6.79 -9.62
N ASP A 323 3.04 6.36 -10.09
CA ASP A 323 1.95 5.92 -9.23
C ASP A 323 2.30 4.60 -8.55
N PHE A 324 2.93 3.67 -9.27
CA PHE A 324 3.43 2.43 -8.67
C PHE A 324 4.52 2.70 -7.63
N MET A 325 5.46 3.61 -7.91
CA MET A 325 6.48 4.01 -6.93
C MET A 325 5.87 4.65 -5.68
N LYS A 326 4.78 5.41 -5.82
CA LYS A 326 4.03 5.96 -4.69
C LYS A 326 3.34 4.85 -3.89
N LEU A 327 2.68 3.92 -4.55
CA LEU A 327 2.07 2.74 -3.93
C LEU A 327 3.10 1.88 -3.18
N LEU A 328 4.28 1.67 -3.77
CA LEU A 328 5.38 0.96 -3.16
C LEU A 328 5.90 1.70 -1.93
N PHE A 329 6.10 3.02 -2.03
CA PHE A 329 6.49 3.87 -0.91
C PHE A 329 5.50 3.72 0.26
N ASP A 330 4.21 3.91 0.02
CA ASP A 330 3.18 3.81 1.07
C ASP A 330 3.13 2.39 1.68
N THR A 331 3.34 1.36 0.86
CA THR A 331 3.41 -0.03 1.32
C THR A 331 4.62 -0.27 2.24
N VAL A 332 5.79 0.26 1.89
CA VAL A 332 7.02 0.11 2.68
C VAL A 332 6.94 0.91 3.99
N GLU A 333 6.41 2.14 3.93
CA GLU A 333 6.20 2.99 5.12
C GLU A 333 5.20 2.36 6.10
N SER A 334 4.09 1.79 5.62
CA SER A 334 3.10 1.10 6.47
C SER A 334 3.67 -0.08 7.25
N ARG A 335 4.80 -0.64 6.79
CA ARG A 335 5.53 -1.74 7.43
C ARG A 335 6.61 -1.27 8.41
N GLY A 336 6.80 0.05 8.55
CA GLY A 336 7.83 0.65 9.41
C GLY A 336 9.26 0.30 8.96
N ILE A 337 9.47 0.05 7.67
CA ILE A 337 10.81 -0.28 7.14
C ILE A 337 11.55 1.03 6.86
N GLU A 338 12.50 1.37 7.73
CA GLU A 338 13.37 2.53 7.53
C GLU A 338 14.46 2.22 6.48
N TYR A 339 14.61 3.07 5.48
CA TYR A 339 15.65 2.97 4.45
C TYR A 339 16.34 4.32 4.22
N ASN A 340 17.60 4.28 3.77
CA ASN A 340 18.48 5.45 3.80
C ASN A 340 18.37 6.38 2.57
N THR A 341 17.99 5.85 1.41
CA THR A 341 17.98 6.62 0.15
C THR A 341 16.77 6.26 -0.73
N PRO A 342 16.25 7.19 -1.55
CA PRO A 342 15.21 6.87 -2.53
C PRO A 342 15.61 5.79 -3.55
N SER A 343 16.91 5.64 -3.82
CA SER A 343 17.45 4.57 -4.68
C SER A 343 17.13 3.17 -4.15
N TYR A 344 16.93 3.01 -2.84
CA TYR A 344 16.49 1.76 -2.26
C TYR A 344 15.16 1.28 -2.84
N LEU A 345 14.15 2.16 -2.89
CA LEU A 345 12.85 1.82 -3.46
C LEU A 345 12.91 1.58 -4.97
N LYS A 346 13.77 2.31 -5.69
CA LYS A 346 13.98 2.07 -7.14
C LYS A 346 14.50 0.66 -7.39
N ASN A 347 15.52 0.23 -6.65
CA ASN A 347 16.06 -1.12 -6.77
C ASN A 347 15.03 -2.19 -6.38
N VAL A 348 14.18 -1.92 -5.37
CA VAL A 348 13.08 -2.83 -5.01
C VAL A 348 12.06 -2.92 -6.16
N ALA A 349 11.68 -1.79 -6.76
CA ALA A 349 10.74 -1.75 -7.88
C ALA A 349 11.27 -2.49 -9.11
N GLU A 350 12.55 -2.32 -9.46
CA GLU A 350 13.20 -3.05 -10.57
C GLU A 350 13.20 -4.57 -10.31
N LEU A 351 13.51 -5.00 -9.09
CA LEU A 351 13.48 -6.42 -8.72
C LEU A 351 12.06 -6.98 -8.69
N LEU A 352 11.08 -6.19 -8.23
CA LEU A 352 9.66 -6.55 -8.28
C LEU A 352 9.20 -6.69 -9.73
N GLU A 353 9.62 -5.80 -10.62
CA GLU A 353 9.31 -5.87 -12.04
C GLU A 353 9.73 -7.23 -12.61
N TRP A 354 10.97 -7.66 -12.34
CA TRP A 354 11.48 -8.94 -12.83
C TRP A 354 10.72 -10.14 -12.25
N GLN A 355 10.37 -10.10 -10.97
CA GLN A 355 9.68 -11.20 -10.30
C GLN A 355 8.19 -11.30 -10.64
N LEU A 356 7.53 -10.17 -10.84
CA LEU A 356 6.09 -10.08 -11.14
C LEU A 356 5.82 -9.89 -12.64
N ARG A 357 6.83 -10.07 -13.49
CA ARG A 357 6.71 -9.95 -14.95
C ARG A 357 5.86 -11.07 -15.52
N VAL A 358 4.74 -10.68 -16.11
CA VAL A 358 3.89 -11.54 -16.93
C VAL A 358 4.26 -11.31 -18.39
N LYS A 359 5.03 -12.26 -18.98
CA LYS A 359 5.52 -12.14 -20.36
C LYS A 359 4.41 -11.97 -21.40
N LYS A 360 3.32 -12.72 -21.26
CA LYS A 360 2.12 -12.63 -22.11
C LYS A 360 0.89 -12.47 -21.24
N TRP A 361 0.09 -11.44 -21.51
CA TRP A 361 -1.08 -11.15 -20.70
C TRP A 361 -2.30 -11.93 -21.15
N ASN A 362 -2.36 -13.21 -20.75
CA ASN A 362 -3.46 -14.09 -21.10
C ASN A 362 -4.68 -13.79 -20.24
N THR A 363 -5.66 -13.06 -20.78
CA THR A 363 -6.99 -12.85 -20.19
C THR A 363 -7.90 -14.04 -20.54
N PHE A 364 -8.89 -14.32 -19.68
CA PHE A 364 -9.95 -15.25 -20.04
C PHE A 364 -10.67 -14.80 -21.32
N ASP A 365 -11.24 -15.75 -22.06
CA ASP A 365 -11.95 -15.46 -23.30
C ASP A 365 -13.14 -14.52 -23.03
N ARG A 366 -13.02 -13.28 -23.49
CA ARG A 366 -13.99 -12.20 -23.25
C ARG A 366 -15.31 -12.41 -23.97
N LYS A 367 -15.39 -13.37 -24.89
CA LYS A 367 -16.66 -13.83 -25.46
C LYS A 367 -17.46 -14.63 -24.44
N ASN A 368 -16.79 -15.46 -23.66
CA ASN A 368 -17.44 -16.41 -22.76
C ASN A 368 -17.45 -15.94 -21.31
N TRP A 369 -16.58 -15.00 -20.96
CA TRP A 369 -16.41 -14.48 -19.61
C TRP A 369 -16.41 -12.96 -19.63
N ILE A 370 -17.44 -12.35 -19.05
CA ILE A 370 -17.67 -10.90 -19.11
C ILE A 370 -17.66 -10.34 -17.69
N ALA A 371 -16.81 -9.34 -17.43
CA ALA A 371 -16.76 -8.68 -16.14
C ALA A 371 -17.82 -7.56 -16.05
N PHE A 372 -18.62 -7.60 -14.97
CA PHE A 372 -19.63 -6.63 -14.58
C PHE A 372 -19.29 -6.03 -13.19
N ASN A 373 -20.11 -5.14 -12.65
CA ASN A 373 -19.92 -4.60 -11.29
C ASN A 373 -20.14 -5.64 -10.19
N ASN A 374 -21.07 -6.58 -10.40
CA ASN A 374 -21.46 -7.61 -9.44
C ASN A 374 -20.72 -8.94 -9.60
N GLY A 375 -19.75 -9.03 -10.52
CA GLY A 375 -18.93 -10.22 -10.72
C GLY A 375 -18.58 -10.48 -12.17
N VAL A 376 -18.09 -11.69 -12.45
CA VAL A 376 -17.74 -12.16 -13.79
C VAL A 376 -18.81 -13.16 -14.25
N LEU A 377 -19.54 -12.81 -15.30
CA LEU A 377 -20.53 -13.68 -15.93
C LEU A 377 -19.83 -14.73 -16.79
N GLU A 378 -20.14 -16.00 -16.56
CA GLU A 378 -19.89 -17.10 -17.48
C GLU A 378 -21.10 -17.24 -18.41
N VAL A 379 -20.95 -16.79 -19.66
CA VAL A 379 -22.07 -16.67 -20.63
C VAL A 379 -22.74 -18.00 -20.91
N ALA A 380 -21.98 -19.09 -21.00
CA ALA A 380 -22.50 -20.42 -21.30
C ALA A 380 -23.44 -20.98 -20.22
N THR A 381 -23.21 -20.64 -18.94
CA THR A 381 -23.98 -21.16 -17.81
C THR A 381 -24.92 -20.13 -17.20
N GLY A 382 -24.74 -18.85 -17.53
CA GLY A 382 -25.44 -17.73 -16.89
C GLY A 382 -24.99 -17.44 -15.46
N LYS A 383 -23.95 -18.12 -14.95
CA LYS A 383 -23.50 -17.97 -13.55
C LYS A 383 -22.58 -16.77 -13.39
N ILE A 384 -22.78 -16.02 -12.30
CA ILE A 384 -21.87 -14.94 -11.88
C ILE A 384 -20.86 -15.49 -10.88
N HIS A 385 -19.58 -15.32 -11.19
CA HIS A 385 -18.44 -15.66 -10.34
C HIS A 385 -17.92 -14.42 -9.63
N LYS A 386 -17.33 -14.59 -8.44
CA LYS A 386 -16.65 -13.48 -7.75
C LYS A 386 -15.46 -13.00 -8.59
N HIS A 387 -15.18 -11.71 -8.56
CA HIS A 387 -13.97 -11.17 -9.17
C HIS A 387 -12.73 -11.85 -8.59
N SER A 388 -11.77 -12.14 -9.47
CA SER A 388 -10.52 -12.78 -9.11
C SER A 388 -9.40 -12.26 -9.99
N PRO A 389 -8.18 -12.03 -9.44
CA PRO A 389 -7.03 -11.60 -10.23
C PRO A 389 -6.66 -12.61 -11.33
N GLY A 390 -7.02 -13.89 -11.16
CA GLY A 390 -6.77 -14.95 -12.14
C GLY A 390 -7.42 -14.73 -13.50
N PHE A 391 -8.55 -14.01 -13.58
CA PHE A 391 -9.22 -13.71 -14.86
C PHE A 391 -8.44 -12.75 -15.75
N ARG A 392 -7.56 -11.92 -15.15
CA ARG A 392 -6.71 -10.94 -15.83
C ARG A 392 -7.46 -9.93 -16.71
N PHE A 393 -8.72 -9.65 -16.40
CA PHE A 393 -9.47 -8.57 -17.05
C PHE A 393 -8.87 -7.21 -16.71
N ILE A 394 -8.79 -6.36 -17.73
CA ILE A 394 -8.29 -4.97 -17.63
C ILE A 394 -9.42 -3.95 -17.73
N SER A 395 -10.64 -4.42 -17.99
CA SER A 395 -11.88 -3.65 -18.12
C SER A 395 -13.05 -4.47 -17.60
N HIS A 396 -14.11 -3.78 -17.20
CA HIS A 396 -15.39 -4.38 -16.83
C HIS A 396 -16.52 -3.44 -17.21
N LEU A 397 -17.69 -3.97 -17.52
CA LEU A 397 -18.88 -3.16 -17.77
C LEU A 397 -19.32 -2.54 -16.44
N GLN A 398 -19.45 -1.21 -16.41
CA GLN A 398 -19.80 -0.42 -15.22
C GLN A 398 -21.30 -0.53 -14.87
N ARG A 399 -21.84 -1.76 -14.84
CA ARG A 399 -23.23 -2.09 -14.49
C ARG A 399 -23.30 -3.49 -13.90
N ASP A 400 -24.39 -3.79 -13.20
CA ASP A 400 -24.67 -5.15 -12.76
C ASP A 400 -25.29 -5.96 -13.90
N TYR A 401 -24.91 -7.22 -14.01
CA TYR A 401 -25.64 -8.20 -14.81
C TYR A 401 -26.89 -8.67 -14.07
N ARG A 402 -28.02 -8.75 -14.78
CA ARG A 402 -29.28 -9.30 -14.25
C ARG A 402 -29.83 -10.31 -15.26
N PRO A 403 -30.01 -11.59 -14.89
CA PRO A 403 -30.59 -12.56 -15.80
C PRO A 403 -32.01 -12.16 -16.17
N LEU A 404 -32.39 -12.44 -17.42
CA LEU A 404 -33.76 -12.22 -17.88
C LEU A 404 -34.70 -13.22 -17.20
N THR A 405 -35.89 -12.75 -16.81
CA THR A 405 -36.96 -13.64 -16.37
C THR A 405 -37.71 -14.11 -17.61
N LEU A 406 -37.40 -15.32 -18.07
CA LEU A 406 -38.07 -15.92 -19.23
C LEU A 406 -39.38 -16.58 -18.79
N SER A 407 -40.49 -16.21 -19.41
CA SER A 407 -41.73 -17.01 -19.35
C SER A 407 -41.52 -18.35 -20.07
N THR A 408 -42.39 -19.33 -19.80
CA THR A 408 -42.29 -20.75 -20.20
C THR A 408 -42.18 -21.07 -21.70
N GLU A 409 -42.12 -20.08 -22.59
CA GLU A 409 -41.89 -20.25 -24.04
C GLU A 409 -40.58 -19.58 -24.42
N ALA A 410 -39.81 -20.16 -25.35
CA ALA A 410 -38.56 -19.57 -25.85
C ALA A 410 -38.87 -18.35 -26.73
N PRO A 411 -38.77 -17.11 -26.21
CA PRO A 411 -39.16 -15.92 -26.93
C PRO A 411 -38.08 -15.54 -27.96
N THR A 412 -38.49 -15.00 -29.11
CA THR A 412 -37.53 -14.50 -30.11
C THR A 412 -36.76 -13.29 -29.58
N PRO A 413 -35.55 -12.98 -30.10
CA PRO A 413 -34.79 -11.81 -29.63
C PRO A 413 -35.56 -10.48 -29.73
N ILE A 414 -36.43 -10.33 -30.74
CA ILE A 414 -37.26 -9.13 -30.90
C ILE A 414 -38.36 -9.04 -29.84
N GLN A 415 -38.97 -10.17 -29.46
CA GLN A 415 -39.97 -10.23 -28.38
C GLN A 415 -39.33 -9.94 -27.02
N LEU A 416 -38.12 -10.47 -26.77
CA LEU A 416 -37.35 -10.15 -25.58
C LEU A 416 -37.06 -8.66 -25.48
N LEU A 417 -36.67 -8.05 -26.60
CA LEU A 417 -36.39 -6.63 -26.67
C LEU A 417 -37.65 -5.79 -26.39
N ALA A 418 -38.77 -6.10 -27.04
CA ALA A 418 -40.04 -5.39 -26.86
C ALA A 418 -40.55 -5.47 -25.40
N ASN A 419 -40.39 -6.63 -24.75
CA ASN A 419 -40.91 -6.86 -23.40
C ASN A 419 -40.01 -6.25 -22.30
N ASN A 420 -38.68 -6.31 -22.46
CA ASN A 420 -37.74 -5.92 -21.41
C ASN A 420 -37.12 -4.53 -21.62
N CYS A 421 -37.13 -4.02 -22.85
CA CYS A 421 -36.56 -2.73 -23.23
C CYS A 421 -37.50 -1.96 -24.17
N PRO A 422 -38.75 -1.66 -23.72
CA PRO A 422 -39.77 -1.04 -24.58
C PRO A 422 -39.33 0.31 -25.16
N ALA A 423 -38.56 1.12 -24.43
CA ALA A 423 -38.12 2.41 -24.93
C ALA A 423 -37.04 2.27 -26.01
N PHE A 424 -36.07 1.37 -25.82
CA PHE A 424 -35.10 1.04 -26.87
C PHE A 424 -35.78 0.43 -28.09
N TYR A 425 -36.71 -0.51 -27.88
CA TYR A 425 -37.47 -1.14 -28.98
C TYR A 425 -38.22 -0.09 -29.81
N GLN A 426 -38.99 0.79 -29.17
CA GLN A 426 -39.74 1.85 -29.87
C GLN A 426 -38.82 2.81 -30.61
N TRP A 427 -37.74 3.26 -29.96
CA TRP A 427 -36.76 4.15 -30.59
C TRP A 427 -36.07 3.47 -31.78
N ALA A 428 -35.69 2.20 -31.65
CA ALA A 428 -34.99 1.45 -32.70
C ALA A 428 -35.92 1.18 -33.89
N MET A 429 -37.17 0.78 -33.64
CA MET A 429 -38.20 0.63 -34.68
C MET A 429 -38.40 1.95 -35.43
N GLU A 430 -38.52 3.08 -34.73
CA GLU A 430 -38.62 4.39 -35.40
C GLU A 430 -37.36 4.71 -36.19
N ALA A 431 -36.17 4.58 -35.61
CA ALA A 431 -34.90 4.89 -36.29
C ALA A 431 -34.66 4.03 -37.55
N MET A 432 -35.18 2.80 -37.55
CA MET A 432 -34.97 1.80 -38.61
C MET A 432 -36.19 1.62 -39.54
N ASN A 433 -37.09 2.60 -39.65
CA ASN A 433 -38.27 2.53 -40.54
C ASN A 433 -39.21 1.33 -40.27
N ASN A 434 -39.38 0.97 -38.99
CA ASN A 434 -40.19 -0.17 -38.51
C ASN A 434 -39.75 -1.54 -39.07
N ASP A 435 -38.47 -1.67 -39.44
CA ASP A 435 -37.89 -2.93 -39.91
C ASP A 435 -37.23 -3.69 -38.74
N GLU A 436 -37.82 -4.82 -38.35
CA GLU A 436 -37.32 -5.66 -37.26
C GLU A 436 -35.94 -6.25 -37.54
N SER A 437 -35.62 -6.58 -38.80
CA SER A 437 -34.32 -7.13 -39.17
C SER A 437 -33.19 -6.13 -38.93
N LYS A 438 -33.45 -4.84 -39.22
CA LYS A 438 -32.52 -3.75 -38.90
C LYS A 438 -32.38 -3.53 -37.39
N VAL A 439 -33.48 -3.59 -36.63
CA VAL A 439 -33.44 -3.50 -35.15
C VAL A 439 -32.63 -4.65 -34.55
N LEU A 440 -32.83 -5.87 -35.03
CA LEU A 440 -32.06 -7.03 -34.60
C LEU A 440 -30.58 -6.91 -34.97
N LYS A 441 -30.24 -6.26 -36.08
CA LYS A 441 -28.84 -5.94 -36.42
C LYS A 441 -28.22 -4.94 -35.43
N LEU A 442 -28.97 -3.93 -34.97
CA LEU A 442 -28.51 -3.04 -33.89
C LEU A 442 -28.26 -3.82 -32.59
N LEU A 443 -29.15 -4.75 -32.24
CA LEU A 443 -28.98 -5.62 -31.08
C LEU A 443 -27.75 -6.54 -31.21
N ALA A 444 -27.49 -7.08 -32.41
CA ALA A 444 -26.30 -7.86 -32.71
C ALA A 444 -25.01 -7.03 -32.58
N ILE A 445 -25.03 -5.75 -32.96
CA ILE A 445 -23.89 -4.83 -32.73
C ILE A 445 -23.65 -4.63 -31.23
N VAL A 446 -24.71 -4.43 -30.44
CA VAL A 446 -24.58 -4.32 -28.98
C VAL A 446 -23.93 -5.58 -28.40
N ASN A 447 -24.40 -6.77 -28.78
CA ASN A 447 -23.77 -8.04 -28.39
C ASN A 447 -22.29 -8.09 -28.83
N GLY A 448 -22.01 -7.73 -30.08
CA GLY A 448 -20.66 -7.74 -30.65
C GLY A 448 -19.68 -6.84 -29.91
N VAL A 449 -20.12 -5.66 -29.48
CA VAL A 449 -19.34 -4.73 -28.66
C VAL A 449 -19.07 -5.31 -27.27
N ILE A 450 -20.11 -5.87 -26.63
CA ILE A 450 -20.00 -6.46 -25.28
C ILE A 450 -19.05 -7.67 -25.27
N LYS A 451 -19.16 -8.56 -26.27
CA LYS A 451 -18.41 -9.82 -26.38
C LYS A 451 -17.11 -9.71 -27.19
N PHE A 452 -16.66 -8.51 -27.56
CA PHE A 452 -15.45 -8.27 -28.37
C PHE A 452 -15.44 -9.02 -29.72
N ARG A 453 -16.60 -9.25 -30.34
CA ARG A 453 -16.71 -10.10 -31.54
C ARG A 453 -16.13 -9.46 -32.80
N PHE A 454 -16.13 -8.13 -32.85
CA PHE A 454 -15.62 -7.37 -34.00
C PHE A 454 -14.14 -7.65 -34.26
N TYR A 455 -13.36 -7.93 -33.22
CA TYR A 455 -11.99 -8.40 -33.34
C TYR A 455 -11.88 -9.75 -34.08
N ASP A 456 -12.63 -10.76 -33.64
CA ASP A 456 -12.58 -12.10 -34.27
C ASP A 456 -13.17 -12.13 -35.68
N LEU A 457 -14.21 -11.33 -35.90
CA LEU A 457 -14.83 -11.19 -37.21
C LEU A 457 -13.98 -10.35 -38.17
N GLN A 458 -12.96 -9.66 -37.65
CA GLN A 458 -12.14 -8.69 -38.35
C GLN A 458 -12.95 -7.54 -38.98
N MET A 459 -13.93 -7.03 -38.24
CA MET A 459 -14.86 -6.01 -38.73
C MET A 459 -14.89 -4.77 -37.83
N PHE A 460 -15.22 -3.62 -38.41
CA PHE A 460 -15.59 -2.38 -37.70
C PHE A 460 -17.06 -2.06 -37.97
N VAL A 461 -17.67 -1.24 -37.12
CA VAL A 461 -19.05 -0.77 -37.30
C VAL A 461 -19.04 0.53 -38.08
N TYR A 462 -19.85 0.63 -39.14
CA TYR A 462 -20.00 1.84 -39.90
C TYR A 462 -21.46 2.31 -39.89
N LEU A 463 -21.70 3.48 -39.28
CA LEU A 463 -23.03 4.07 -39.15
C LEU A 463 -23.17 5.25 -40.12
N VAL A 464 -24.03 5.10 -41.13
CA VAL A 464 -24.23 6.10 -42.19
C VAL A 464 -25.63 6.65 -42.15
N GLY A 465 -25.81 7.94 -42.46
CA GLY A 465 -27.13 8.54 -42.61
C GLY A 465 -27.16 10.03 -42.36
N LYS A 466 -28.27 10.70 -42.66
CA LYS A 466 -28.36 12.17 -42.53
C LYS A 466 -28.33 12.65 -41.06
N PRO A 467 -28.09 13.96 -40.80
CA PRO A 467 -28.21 14.51 -39.45
C PRO A 467 -29.62 14.34 -38.85
N GLY A 468 -29.68 13.91 -37.60
CA GLY A 468 -30.94 13.75 -36.85
C GLY A 468 -31.71 12.45 -37.14
N THR A 469 -31.05 11.41 -37.65
CA THR A 469 -31.65 10.09 -37.91
C THR A 469 -31.46 9.06 -36.79
N GLY A 470 -30.73 9.41 -35.72
CA GLY A 470 -30.53 8.53 -34.55
C GLY A 470 -29.13 7.92 -34.41
N LYS A 471 -28.24 8.06 -35.41
CA LYS A 471 -26.85 7.55 -35.37
C LYS A 471 -26.08 7.94 -34.11
N GLY A 472 -26.08 9.24 -33.79
CA GLY A 472 -25.38 9.76 -32.62
C GLY A 472 -25.97 9.23 -31.30
N THR A 473 -27.29 9.03 -31.24
CA THR A 473 -27.96 8.42 -30.09
C THR A 473 -27.52 6.97 -29.91
N PHE A 474 -27.43 6.20 -31.00
CA PHE A 474 -26.92 4.83 -30.95
C PHE A 474 -25.45 4.77 -30.54
N CYS A 475 -24.60 5.62 -31.12
CA CYS A 475 -23.18 5.69 -30.77
C CYS A 475 -22.97 5.98 -29.27
N ARG A 476 -23.69 6.98 -28.74
CA ARG A 476 -23.67 7.30 -27.30
C ARG A 476 -24.24 6.16 -26.45
N LEU A 477 -25.22 5.42 -26.94
CA LEU A 477 -25.71 4.23 -26.26
C LEU A 477 -24.63 3.15 -26.15
N LEU A 478 -23.85 2.91 -27.21
CA LEU A 478 -22.72 1.97 -27.18
C LEU A 478 -21.64 2.43 -26.19
N GLU A 479 -21.31 3.72 -26.18
CA GLU A 479 -20.38 4.33 -25.19
C GLU A 479 -20.88 4.13 -23.77
N LYS A 480 -22.17 4.40 -23.53
CA LYS A 480 -22.80 4.11 -22.24
C LYS A 480 -22.75 2.63 -21.93
N ILE A 481 -22.95 1.73 -22.90
CA ILE A 481 -22.94 0.27 -22.69
C ILE A 481 -21.61 -0.24 -22.15
N VAL A 482 -20.50 0.18 -22.77
CA VAL A 482 -19.18 -0.22 -22.31
C VAL A 482 -18.75 0.51 -21.03
N GLY A 483 -19.25 1.73 -20.81
CA GLY A 483 -18.93 2.57 -19.65
C GLY A 483 -17.82 3.59 -19.95
N GLN A 484 -17.70 4.60 -19.09
CA GLN A 484 -16.88 5.79 -19.35
C GLN A 484 -15.38 5.48 -19.44
N GLU A 485 -14.91 4.49 -18.71
CA GLU A 485 -13.49 4.09 -18.67
C GLU A 485 -13.08 3.15 -19.81
N ASN A 486 -14.04 2.60 -20.56
CA ASN A 486 -13.80 1.58 -21.58
C ASN A 486 -13.98 2.09 -23.02
N HIS A 487 -14.30 3.37 -23.19
CA HIS A 487 -14.39 3.99 -24.50
C HIS A 487 -13.54 5.24 -24.64
N THR A 488 -13.23 5.58 -25.88
CA THR A 488 -12.58 6.82 -26.26
C THR A 488 -13.09 7.25 -27.63
N SER A 489 -12.96 8.54 -27.91
CA SER A 489 -13.19 9.09 -29.22
C SER A 489 -11.87 9.49 -29.88
N SER A 490 -11.80 9.30 -31.19
CA SER A 490 -10.65 9.59 -32.05
C SER A 490 -11.11 10.17 -33.39
N ARG A 491 -10.17 10.64 -34.22
CA ARG A 491 -10.43 11.01 -35.62
C ARG A 491 -9.87 9.94 -36.53
N LEU A 492 -10.58 9.62 -37.61
CA LEU A 492 -10.16 8.59 -38.56
C LEU A 492 -8.75 8.83 -39.11
N GLU A 493 -8.41 10.10 -39.38
CA GLU A 493 -7.09 10.53 -39.86
C GLU A 493 -5.93 10.31 -38.86
N LYS A 494 -6.24 10.20 -37.56
CA LYS A 494 -5.24 10.08 -36.47
C LYS A 494 -5.08 8.67 -35.96
N LEU A 495 -5.84 7.70 -36.47
CA LEU A 495 -5.80 6.33 -35.95
C LEU A 495 -4.41 5.69 -36.03
N GLY A 496 -3.59 6.11 -37.00
CA GLY A 496 -2.20 5.65 -37.15
C GLY A 496 -1.17 6.39 -36.27
N ASP A 497 -1.55 7.44 -35.55
CA ASP A 497 -0.62 8.20 -34.71
C ASP A 497 -0.26 7.42 -33.45
N ASP A 498 1.03 7.29 -33.14
CA ASP A 498 1.57 6.55 -31.98
C ASP A 498 0.88 6.88 -30.65
N TYR A 499 0.58 8.16 -30.40
CA TYR A 499 -0.08 8.61 -29.17
C TYR A 499 -1.57 8.27 -29.14
N GLU A 500 -2.22 8.28 -30.30
CA GLU A 500 -3.64 7.96 -30.42
C GLU A 500 -3.86 6.44 -30.31
N ILE A 501 -2.97 5.64 -30.90
CA ILE A 501 -2.94 4.19 -30.69
C ILE A 501 -2.75 3.89 -29.19
N ALA A 502 -1.83 4.57 -28.51
CA ALA A 502 -1.60 4.37 -27.07
C ALA A 502 -2.86 4.61 -26.23
N LYS A 503 -3.65 5.63 -26.58
CA LYS A 503 -4.95 5.94 -25.96
C LYS A 503 -6.01 4.88 -26.24
N ASN A 504 -6.01 4.33 -27.45
CA ASN A 504 -7.05 3.44 -27.95
C ASN A 504 -6.81 1.96 -27.61
N ILE A 505 -5.57 1.53 -27.44
CA ILE A 505 -5.17 0.11 -27.47
C ILE A 505 -5.86 -0.78 -26.43
N ASN A 506 -6.18 -0.23 -25.26
CA ASN A 506 -6.82 -0.94 -24.15
C ASN A 506 -8.35 -0.70 -24.07
N MET A 507 -8.91 0.09 -24.99
CA MET A 507 -10.33 0.43 -24.98
C MET A 507 -11.18 -0.69 -25.59
N GLN A 508 -12.39 -0.87 -25.07
CA GLN A 508 -13.39 -1.78 -25.64
C GLN A 508 -14.11 -1.14 -26.83
N LEU A 509 -14.21 0.18 -26.86
CA LEU A 509 -14.86 0.94 -27.91
C LEU A 509 -14.04 2.17 -28.30
N VAL A 510 -13.78 2.34 -29.59
CA VAL A 510 -13.17 3.56 -30.14
C VAL A 510 -14.16 4.14 -31.14
N THR A 511 -14.59 5.38 -30.92
CA THR A 511 -15.55 6.07 -31.79
C THR A 511 -14.86 7.13 -32.64
N CYS A 512 -15.12 7.13 -33.94
CA CYS A 512 -14.76 8.18 -34.89
C CYS A 512 -16.05 8.87 -35.33
N PRO A 513 -16.51 9.88 -34.58
CA PRO A 513 -17.80 10.50 -34.79
C PRO A 513 -17.75 11.54 -35.91
N ASP A 514 -18.77 11.49 -36.75
CA ASP A 514 -19.08 12.46 -37.80
C ASP A 514 -17.86 12.76 -38.68
N GLU A 515 -17.31 11.70 -39.27
CA GLU A 515 -16.19 11.77 -40.20
C GLU A 515 -16.64 12.30 -41.57
N ASP A 516 -15.77 13.11 -42.17
CA ASP A 516 -15.89 13.62 -43.54
C ASP A 516 -15.16 12.73 -44.54
N LYS A 517 -15.28 13.02 -45.84
CA LYS A 517 -14.58 12.28 -46.90
C LYS A 517 -13.06 12.29 -46.66
N GLN A 518 -12.49 11.10 -46.52
CA GLN A 518 -11.07 10.87 -46.34
C GLN A 518 -10.49 10.30 -47.63
N LEU A 519 -9.43 10.92 -48.15
CA LEU A 519 -8.67 10.44 -49.31
C LEU A 519 -7.40 9.77 -48.81
N GLY A 520 -7.22 8.46 -49.01
CA GLY A 520 -5.98 7.84 -48.58
C GLY A 520 -5.96 6.31 -48.57
N LYS A 521 -4.93 5.78 -47.91
CA LYS A 521 -4.77 4.36 -47.63
C LYS A 521 -5.30 4.06 -46.23
N TYR A 522 -6.19 3.10 -46.11
CA TYR A 522 -6.81 2.72 -44.84
C TYR A 522 -6.04 1.61 -44.11
N GLY A 523 -4.71 1.73 -44.08
CA GLY A 523 -3.85 0.77 -43.40
C GLY A 523 -4.17 0.69 -41.90
N ASP A 524 -4.44 1.83 -41.28
CA ASP A 524 -4.69 1.91 -39.83
C ASP A 524 -6.03 1.27 -39.45
N VAL A 525 -7.09 1.51 -40.21
CA VAL A 525 -8.39 0.83 -40.01
C VAL A 525 -8.21 -0.70 -40.14
N LYS A 526 -7.41 -1.15 -41.11
CA LYS A 526 -7.08 -2.56 -41.28
C LYS A 526 -6.26 -3.11 -40.11
N ALA A 527 -5.38 -2.32 -39.50
CA ALA A 527 -4.61 -2.74 -38.32
C ALA A 527 -5.51 -2.89 -37.08
N TYR A 528 -6.42 -1.95 -36.85
CA TYR A 528 -7.41 -2.01 -35.75
C TYR A 528 -8.37 -3.20 -35.90
N THR A 529 -8.72 -3.60 -37.12
CA THR A 529 -9.67 -4.70 -37.38
C THR A 529 -8.99 -6.04 -37.66
N GLY A 530 -7.78 -6.05 -38.20
CA GLY A 530 -7.08 -7.24 -38.66
C GLY A 530 -6.39 -8.05 -37.56
N GLY A 531 -6.36 -7.53 -36.33
CA GLY A 531 -5.66 -8.15 -35.22
C GLY A 531 -4.13 -8.08 -35.34
N ASP A 532 -3.64 -7.15 -36.16
CA ASP A 532 -2.21 -6.86 -36.29
C ASP A 532 -1.68 -6.26 -34.99
N THR A 533 -0.41 -6.54 -34.69
CA THR A 533 0.26 -5.88 -33.57
C THR A 533 0.60 -4.44 -33.99
N MET A 534 0.06 -3.47 -33.28
CA MET A 534 0.30 -2.05 -33.49
C MET A 534 1.38 -1.56 -32.54
N SER A 535 2.41 -0.92 -33.09
CA SER A 535 3.41 -0.19 -32.32
C SER A 535 2.83 1.15 -31.90
N TYR A 536 3.11 1.59 -30.69
CA TYR A 536 2.65 2.87 -30.16
C TYR A 536 3.64 3.43 -29.15
N ARG A 537 3.52 4.72 -28.84
CA ARG A 537 4.39 5.41 -27.89
C ARG A 537 3.59 6.24 -26.92
N GLU A 538 3.67 5.88 -25.64
CA GLU A 538 3.17 6.75 -24.57
C GLU A 538 4.18 7.87 -24.29
N ILE A 539 3.68 9.03 -23.85
CA ILE A 539 4.53 10.18 -23.51
C ILE A 539 5.49 9.77 -22.39
N TYR A 540 6.79 10.04 -22.59
CA TYR A 540 7.87 9.70 -21.66
C TYR A 540 8.10 8.19 -21.43
N LYS A 541 7.57 7.31 -22.29
CA LYS A 541 7.84 5.86 -22.26
C LYS A 541 8.53 5.35 -23.53
N SER A 542 9.10 4.17 -23.41
CA SER A 542 9.63 3.40 -24.55
C SER A 542 8.49 2.96 -25.48
N PRO A 543 8.74 2.82 -26.79
CA PRO A 543 7.76 2.24 -27.71
C PRO A 543 7.31 0.86 -27.22
N SER A 544 6.01 0.61 -27.28
CA SER A 544 5.38 -0.65 -26.90
C SER A 544 4.53 -1.15 -28.06
N ALA A 545 4.12 -2.42 -28.01
CA ALA A 545 3.36 -3.02 -29.09
C ALA A 545 2.28 -3.94 -28.54
N SER A 546 1.06 -3.78 -29.03
CA SER A 546 -0.07 -4.62 -28.61
C SER A 546 -1.12 -4.71 -29.72
N ARG A 547 -2.13 -5.54 -29.51
CA ARG A 547 -3.27 -5.66 -30.42
C ARG A 547 -4.45 -4.90 -29.85
N PHE A 548 -5.20 -4.21 -30.70
CA PHE A 548 -6.50 -3.68 -30.33
C PHE A 548 -7.54 -4.79 -30.41
N TYR A 549 -8.20 -5.06 -29.29
CA TYR A 549 -9.25 -6.10 -29.21
C TYR A 549 -10.66 -5.51 -29.26
N GLY A 550 -10.80 -4.20 -29.06
CA GLY A 550 -12.09 -3.52 -28.98
C GLY A 550 -12.82 -3.42 -30.32
N THR A 551 -13.86 -2.60 -30.34
CA THR A 551 -14.65 -2.29 -31.53
C THR A 551 -14.34 -0.88 -32.00
N LEU A 552 -14.03 -0.72 -33.28
CA LEU A 552 -13.97 0.57 -33.95
C LEU A 552 -15.37 0.89 -34.51
N VAL A 553 -15.92 2.04 -34.15
CA VAL A 553 -17.20 2.57 -34.67
C VAL A 553 -16.92 3.87 -35.40
N ILE A 554 -17.25 3.90 -36.68
CA ILE A 554 -17.12 5.10 -37.51
C ILE A 554 -18.53 5.59 -37.85
N THR A 555 -18.79 6.89 -37.69
CA THR A 555 -20.07 7.49 -38.08
C THR A 555 -19.84 8.58 -39.12
N SER A 556 -20.73 8.67 -40.11
CA SER A 556 -20.67 9.72 -41.12
C SER A 556 -22.04 10.08 -41.69
N ASN A 557 -22.11 11.22 -42.37
CA ASN A 557 -23.34 11.65 -43.04
C ASN A 557 -23.49 11.09 -44.47
N SER A 558 -22.38 10.75 -45.11
CA SER A 558 -22.28 10.19 -46.47
C SER A 558 -21.13 9.18 -46.53
N SER A 559 -20.86 8.60 -47.71
CA SER A 559 -19.63 7.84 -47.94
C SER A 559 -18.40 8.66 -47.58
N ILE A 560 -17.47 8.07 -46.84
CA ILE A 560 -16.21 8.71 -46.46
C ILE A 560 -14.97 8.05 -47.07
N PHE A 561 -15.06 6.79 -47.51
CA PHE A 561 -13.90 6.01 -47.91
C PHE A 561 -13.57 6.20 -49.39
N THR A 562 -12.79 7.22 -49.74
CA THR A 562 -12.35 7.51 -51.11
C THR A 562 -10.92 7.03 -51.41
N GLY A 563 -10.69 6.41 -52.57
CA GLY A 563 -9.35 5.95 -52.99
C GLY A 563 -9.21 4.42 -52.95
N ASP A 564 -8.10 3.90 -52.42
CA ASP A 564 -7.86 2.46 -52.35
C ASP A 564 -8.57 1.82 -51.15
N THR A 565 -9.82 1.42 -51.36
CA THR A 565 -10.66 0.74 -50.37
C THR A 565 -10.43 -0.78 -50.33
N SER A 566 -9.43 -1.31 -51.07
CA SER A 566 -9.23 -2.76 -51.22
C SER A 566 -9.20 -3.48 -49.88
N GLY A 567 -10.16 -4.39 -49.67
CA GLY A 567 -10.28 -5.18 -48.45
C GLY A 567 -10.95 -4.47 -47.27
N LEU A 568 -11.36 -3.21 -47.37
CA LEU A 568 -12.22 -2.60 -46.35
C LEU A 568 -13.65 -3.16 -46.41
N ASP A 569 -14.17 -3.41 -47.61
CA ASP A 569 -15.56 -3.85 -47.83
C ASP A 569 -15.93 -5.06 -46.96
N ARG A 570 -15.08 -6.10 -46.92
CA ARG A 570 -15.29 -7.30 -46.09
C ARG A 570 -15.14 -7.09 -44.58
N ARG A 571 -14.63 -5.93 -44.16
CA ARG A 571 -14.40 -5.55 -42.75
C ARG A 571 -15.49 -4.60 -42.25
N MET A 572 -16.49 -4.27 -43.05
CA MET A 572 -17.45 -3.22 -42.73
C MET A 572 -18.79 -3.82 -42.29
N CYS A 573 -19.18 -3.58 -41.03
CA CYS A 573 -20.53 -3.83 -40.53
C CYS A 573 -21.37 -2.57 -40.78
N LEU A 574 -21.90 -2.44 -41.99
CA LEU A 574 -22.71 -1.29 -42.41
C LEU A 574 -24.10 -1.30 -41.75
N ASN A 575 -24.47 -0.17 -41.16
CA ASN A 575 -25.83 0.13 -40.71
C ASN A 575 -26.24 1.55 -41.13
N ILE A 576 -27.42 1.65 -41.73
CA ILE A 576 -27.91 2.89 -42.32
C ILE A 576 -29.08 3.43 -41.52
N PHE A 577 -29.02 4.71 -41.21
CA PHE A 577 -30.06 5.47 -40.55
C PHE A 577 -30.62 6.50 -41.54
N ASN A 578 -31.63 6.09 -42.30
CA ASN A 578 -32.30 6.91 -43.31
C ASN A 578 -33.59 7.57 -42.81
N ASN A 579 -34.16 7.15 -41.68
CA ASN A 579 -35.34 7.81 -41.13
C ASN A 579 -34.98 9.07 -40.32
N LYS A 580 -35.52 10.22 -40.71
CA LYS A 580 -35.32 11.48 -39.98
C LYS A 580 -36.29 11.55 -38.80
N ILE A 581 -35.79 11.28 -37.59
CA ILE A 581 -36.58 11.38 -36.35
C ILE A 581 -37.10 12.82 -36.21
N PRO A 582 -38.40 13.09 -35.95
CA PRO A 582 -38.92 14.44 -35.79
C PRO A 582 -38.22 15.25 -34.69
N SER A 583 -38.01 16.55 -34.88
CA SER A 583 -37.24 17.40 -33.95
C SER A 583 -37.78 17.40 -32.52
N TYR A 584 -39.09 17.38 -32.34
CA TYR A 584 -39.74 17.33 -31.00
C TYR A 584 -39.47 16.01 -30.26
N LYS A 585 -39.13 14.91 -30.96
CA LYS A 585 -38.72 13.64 -30.37
C LYS A 585 -37.21 13.55 -30.10
N ARG A 586 -36.42 14.49 -30.63
CA ARG A 586 -34.96 14.59 -30.41
C ARG A 586 -34.65 15.29 -29.09
N SER A 587 -35.21 14.79 -28.00
CA SER A 587 -34.98 15.34 -26.66
C SER A 587 -33.83 14.62 -25.97
N ALA A 588 -32.99 15.33 -25.22
CA ALA A 588 -32.01 14.71 -24.32
C ALA A 588 -32.64 13.75 -23.30
N ALA A 589 -33.96 13.86 -23.07
CA ALA A 589 -34.72 12.93 -22.25
C ALA A 589 -34.69 11.49 -22.80
N ILE A 590 -34.66 11.28 -24.13
CA ILE A 590 -34.63 9.94 -24.71
C ILE A 590 -33.38 9.17 -24.26
N GLU A 591 -32.23 9.84 -24.20
CA GLU A 591 -30.98 9.21 -23.80
C GLU A 591 -30.98 8.77 -22.33
N LYS A 592 -31.73 9.47 -21.47
CA LYS A 592 -31.93 9.08 -20.07
C LYS A 592 -32.88 7.88 -19.94
N VAL A 593 -33.92 7.84 -20.77
CA VAL A 593 -34.86 6.70 -20.79
C VAL A 593 -34.13 5.44 -21.30
N LEU A 594 -33.38 5.55 -22.41
CA LEU A 594 -32.57 4.44 -22.93
C LEU A 594 -31.51 3.98 -21.93
N GLU A 595 -30.94 4.93 -21.18
CA GLU A 595 -29.98 4.63 -20.12
C GLU A 595 -30.58 3.78 -18.98
N SER A 596 -31.85 4.01 -18.64
CA SER A 596 -32.56 3.24 -17.61
C SER A 596 -32.77 1.77 -17.98
N GLU A 597 -32.75 1.44 -19.27
CA GLU A 597 -32.95 0.09 -19.79
C GLU A 597 -31.63 -0.66 -20.06
N LEU A 598 -30.47 -0.04 -19.84
CA LEU A 598 -29.16 -0.57 -20.23
C LEU A 598 -28.85 -1.96 -19.69
N THR A 599 -29.19 -2.23 -18.42
CA THR A 599 -29.00 -3.54 -17.80
C THR A 599 -29.86 -4.61 -18.46
N ALA A 600 -31.13 -4.29 -18.77
CA ALA A 600 -32.02 -5.19 -19.47
C ALA A 600 -31.53 -5.40 -20.92
N LEU A 601 -31.16 -4.32 -21.62
CA LEU A 601 -30.67 -4.36 -23.01
C LEU A 601 -29.41 -5.22 -23.14
N THR A 602 -28.50 -5.12 -22.17
CA THR A 602 -27.29 -5.95 -22.11
C THR A 602 -27.66 -7.43 -22.00
N SER A 603 -28.65 -7.75 -21.17
CA SER A 603 -29.09 -9.13 -20.93
C SER A 603 -29.85 -9.70 -22.13
N VAL A 604 -30.68 -8.88 -22.80
CA VAL A 604 -31.34 -9.22 -24.07
C VAL A 604 -30.32 -9.43 -25.18
N ALA A 605 -29.33 -8.55 -25.31
CA ALA A 605 -28.28 -8.70 -26.31
C ALA A 605 -27.49 -9.99 -26.10
N LEU A 606 -27.14 -10.34 -24.86
CA LEU A 606 -26.42 -11.57 -24.51
C LEU A 606 -27.24 -12.85 -24.69
N ALA A 607 -28.57 -12.76 -24.75
CA ALA A 607 -29.45 -13.90 -25.00
C ALA A 607 -29.51 -14.28 -26.50
N MET A 608 -29.09 -13.40 -27.41
CA MET A 608 -29.03 -13.71 -28.84
C MET A 608 -27.96 -14.78 -29.13
N PRO A 609 -28.30 -15.87 -29.85
CA PRO A 609 -27.35 -16.92 -30.22
C PRO A 609 -26.14 -16.40 -30.99
N ASP A 610 -24.99 -17.02 -30.75
CA ASP A 610 -23.72 -16.53 -31.29
C ASP A 610 -23.64 -16.62 -32.82
N ASP A 611 -24.26 -17.63 -33.42
CA ASP A 611 -24.37 -17.79 -34.87
C ASP A 611 -25.27 -16.70 -35.48
N GLU A 612 -26.41 -16.40 -34.86
CA GLU A 612 -27.31 -15.33 -35.30
C GLU A 612 -26.62 -13.95 -35.25
N VAL A 613 -25.90 -13.65 -34.15
CA VAL A 613 -25.11 -12.42 -34.04
C VAL A 613 -24.10 -12.32 -35.18
N THR A 614 -23.38 -13.40 -35.47
CA THR A 614 -22.39 -13.42 -36.56
C THR A 614 -23.04 -13.22 -37.93
N GLN A 615 -24.18 -13.86 -38.21
CA GLN A 615 -24.91 -13.69 -39.47
C GLN A 615 -25.38 -12.24 -39.64
N ARG A 616 -25.92 -11.61 -38.59
CA ARG A 616 -26.39 -10.20 -38.60
C ARG A 616 -25.27 -9.18 -38.74
N ILE A 617 -24.15 -9.38 -38.06
CA ILE A 617 -22.98 -8.50 -38.21
C ILE A 617 -22.42 -8.58 -39.63
N ARG A 618 -22.29 -9.79 -40.19
CA ARG A 618 -21.80 -10.00 -41.56
C ARG A 618 -22.82 -9.61 -42.64
N GLY A 619 -24.12 -9.61 -42.32
CA GLY A 619 -25.18 -9.35 -43.28
C GLY A 619 -25.34 -10.45 -44.33
N ILE A 620 -25.28 -11.72 -43.90
CA ILE A 620 -25.36 -12.89 -44.79
C ILE A 620 -26.57 -13.77 -44.44
N GLY A 621 -27.01 -14.59 -45.41
CA GLY A 621 -28.12 -15.52 -45.22
C GLY A 621 -29.43 -14.80 -44.92
N GLU A 622 -30.23 -15.30 -43.99
CA GLU A 622 -31.50 -14.69 -43.58
C GLU A 622 -31.33 -13.33 -42.87
N ALA A 623 -30.10 -13.02 -42.43
CA ALA A 623 -29.77 -11.76 -41.77
C ALA A 623 -29.33 -10.65 -42.74
N GLU A 624 -29.38 -10.93 -44.04
CA GLU A 624 -29.13 -9.97 -45.11
C GLU A 624 -30.25 -8.94 -45.19
N ILE A 625 -29.87 -7.65 -45.26
CA ILE A 625 -30.81 -6.54 -45.36
C ILE A 625 -30.62 -5.93 -46.75
N PRO A 626 -31.55 -6.14 -47.70
CA PRO A 626 -31.39 -5.73 -49.10
C PRO A 626 -31.07 -4.24 -49.25
N GLU A 627 -31.72 -3.38 -48.46
CA GLU A 627 -31.45 -1.95 -48.43
C GLU A 627 -30.00 -1.61 -48.04
N PHE A 628 -29.42 -2.35 -47.08
CA PHE A 628 -28.05 -2.12 -46.65
C PHE A 628 -27.05 -2.61 -47.70
N LYS A 629 -27.34 -3.71 -48.39
CA LYS A 629 -26.55 -4.17 -49.54
C LYS A 629 -26.59 -3.19 -50.71
N ARG A 630 -27.78 -2.68 -51.03
CA ARG A 630 -27.95 -1.67 -52.08
C ARG A 630 -27.11 -0.44 -51.79
N GLU A 631 -27.17 0.08 -50.57
CA GLU A 631 -26.37 1.26 -50.23
C GLU A 631 -24.87 0.94 -50.21
N ASP A 632 -24.45 -0.23 -49.70
CA ASP A 632 -23.04 -0.65 -49.79
C ASP A 632 -22.52 -0.60 -51.24
N TRP A 633 -23.34 -1.08 -52.18
CA TRP A 633 -23.08 -0.99 -53.60
C TRP A 633 -23.02 0.46 -54.10
N LEU A 634 -23.95 1.33 -53.69
CA LEU A 634 -23.95 2.75 -54.06
C LEU A 634 -22.72 3.48 -53.51
N LEU A 635 -22.36 3.24 -52.24
CA LEU A 635 -21.16 3.78 -51.61
C LEU A 635 -19.90 3.35 -52.38
N LYS A 636 -19.87 2.12 -52.88
CA LYS A 636 -18.80 1.60 -53.75
C LYS A 636 -18.78 2.30 -55.11
N CYS A 637 -19.95 2.59 -55.69
CA CYS A 637 -20.06 3.34 -56.94
C CYS A 637 -19.57 4.80 -56.79
N GLU A 638 -19.76 5.44 -55.63
CA GLU A 638 -19.22 6.79 -55.41
C GLU A 638 -17.69 6.87 -55.49
N VAL A 639 -16.98 5.74 -55.26
CA VAL A 639 -15.54 5.73 -55.02
C VAL A 639 -14.76 4.87 -56.02
N ASN A 640 -15.44 3.96 -56.73
CA ASN A 640 -14.85 3.07 -57.73
C ASN A 640 -15.50 3.30 -59.11
N SER A 641 -14.73 3.85 -60.04
CA SER A 641 -15.21 4.17 -61.40
C SER A 641 -15.65 2.95 -62.20
N VAL A 642 -15.05 1.77 -61.97
CA VAL A 642 -15.48 0.53 -62.62
C VAL A 642 -16.83 0.08 -62.08
N ALA A 643 -17.07 0.23 -60.77
CA ALA A 643 -18.38 -0.07 -60.17
C ALA A 643 -19.46 0.90 -60.66
N ALA A 644 -19.14 2.21 -60.69
CA ALA A 644 -20.05 3.24 -61.21
C ALA A 644 -20.46 2.99 -62.66
N TRP A 645 -19.48 2.69 -63.51
CA TRP A 645 -19.72 2.32 -64.91
C TRP A 645 -20.51 1.03 -65.01
N ALA A 646 -20.14 -0.02 -64.28
CA ALA A 646 -20.85 -1.29 -64.29
C ALA A 646 -22.31 -1.13 -63.90
N ASN A 647 -22.59 -0.34 -62.85
CA ASN A 647 -23.96 -0.07 -62.40
C ASN A 647 -24.85 0.48 -63.52
N GLN A 648 -24.28 1.32 -64.38
CA GLN A 648 -24.99 1.98 -65.48
C GLN A 648 -25.01 1.14 -66.77
N ARG A 649 -23.87 0.56 -67.15
CA ARG A 649 -23.65 0.06 -68.51
C ARG A 649 -23.71 -1.45 -68.63
N ILE A 650 -23.59 -2.20 -67.54
CA ILE A 650 -23.49 -3.67 -67.60
C ILE A 650 -24.82 -4.32 -67.24
N ILE A 651 -25.20 -5.31 -68.06
CA ILE A 651 -26.32 -6.22 -67.81
C ILE A 651 -25.76 -7.64 -67.67
N HIS A 652 -26.18 -8.36 -66.65
CA HIS A 652 -25.91 -9.80 -66.50
C HIS A 652 -26.76 -10.58 -67.51
N ASP A 653 -26.07 -11.33 -68.37
CA ASP A 653 -26.68 -12.06 -69.48
C ASP A 653 -25.81 -13.32 -69.73
N PRO A 654 -26.16 -14.47 -69.11
CA PRO A 654 -25.36 -15.69 -69.14
C PRO A 654 -25.02 -16.21 -70.54
N ASP A 655 -25.87 -15.91 -71.52
CA ASP A 655 -25.73 -16.37 -72.90
C ASP A 655 -24.94 -15.40 -73.80
N SER A 656 -24.62 -14.21 -73.29
CA SER A 656 -23.96 -13.14 -74.04
C SER A 656 -22.46 -13.03 -73.74
N TYR A 657 -21.76 -12.29 -74.61
CA TYR A 657 -20.38 -11.92 -74.41
C TYR A 657 -20.10 -10.55 -75.03
N GLU A 658 -19.11 -9.85 -74.48
CA GLU A 658 -18.58 -8.60 -75.05
C GLU A 658 -17.07 -8.69 -75.21
N PHE A 659 -16.53 -8.02 -76.23
CA PHE A 659 -15.09 -7.88 -76.36
C PHE A 659 -14.56 -6.92 -75.30
N LEU A 660 -13.42 -7.29 -74.71
CA LEU A 660 -12.78 -6.44 -73.70
C LEU A 660 -12.38 -5.07 -74.26
N SER A 661 -12.05 -4.99 -75.56
CA SER A 661 -11.81 -3.72 -76.26
C SER A 661 -13.01 -2.79 -76.20
N ASP A 662 -14.19 -3.33 -76.46
CA ASP A 662 -15.44 -2.59 -76.60
C ASP A 662 -15.93 -2.15 -75.21
N LEU A 663 -15.80 -3.03 -74.22
CA LEU A 663 -16.01 -2.70 -72.81
C LEU A 663 -15.07 -1.59 -72.33
N TYR A 664 -13.79 -1.63 -72.72
CA TYR A 664 -12.82 -0.61 -72.31
C TYR A 664 -13.07 0.73 -72.99
N GLU A 665 -13.52 0.72 -74.24
CA GLU A 665 -13.94 1.93 -74.97
C GLU A 665 -15.14 2.59 -74.29
N ASP A 666 -16.24 1.86 -74.07
CA ASP A 666 -17.43 2.38 -73.37
C ASP A 666 -17.09 2.87 -71.95
N TYR A 667 -16.29 2.10 -71.20
CA TYR A 667 -15.82 2.49 -69.87
C TYR A 667 -15.02 3.80 -69.87
N ARG A 668 -14.10 3.96 -70.82
CA ARG A 668 -13.27 5.17 -70.94
C ARG A 668 -14.13 6.38 -71.27
N ASP A 669 -15.10 6.22 -72.15
CA ASP A 669 -16.00 7.29 -72.56
C ASP A 669 -16.91 7.69 -71.39
N CYS A 670 -17.47 6.73 -70.67
CA CYS A 670 -18.24 6.96 -69.45
C CYS A 670 -17.42 7.65 -68.34
N CYS A 671 -16.15 7.30 -68.17
CA CYS A 671 -15.25 8.02 -67.26
C CYS A 671 -15.03 9.47 -67.70
N GLY A 672 -14.85 9.71 -69.01
CA GLY A 672 -14.72 11.04 -69.58
C GLY A 672 -15.94 11.92 -69.31
N ASP A 673 -17.14 11.39 -69.56
CA ASP A 673 -18.42 12.08 -69.36
C ASP A 673 -18.69 12.42 -67.88
N SER A 674 -18.27 11.53 -66.96
CA SER A 674 -18.44 11.71 -65.51
C SER A 674 -17.29 12.49 -64.84
N GLY A 675 -16.29 12.92 -65.61
CA GLY A 675 -15.10 13.61 -65.08
C GLY A 675 -14.18 12.72 -64.22
N GLN A 676 -14.35 11.39 -64.28
CA GLN A 676 -13.54 10.41 -63.56
C GLN A 676 -12.33 9.97 -64.39
N LYS A 677 -11.25 9.54 -63.71
CA LYS A 677 -10.06 9.01 -64.40
C LYS A 677 -10.20 7.50 -64.62
N ALA A 678 -10.15 7.08 -65.88
CA ALA A 678 -10.19 5.66 -66.24
C ALA A 678 -8.96 4.89 -65.71
N VAL A 679 -9.19 3.67 -65.23
CA VAL A 679 -8.11 2.72 -64.94
C VAL A 679 -7.50 2.16 -66.23
N ALA A 680 -6.30 1.57 -66.16
CA ALA A 680 -5.68 0.93 -67.31
C ALA A 680 -6.47 -0.32 -67.75
N ASP A 681 -6.51 -0.59 -69.06
CA ASP A 681 -7.20 -1.73 -69.70
C ASP A 681 -6.98 -3.08 -68.98
N LYS A 682 -5.72 -3.42 -68.67
CA LYS A 682 -5.40 -4.65 -67.93
C LYS A 682 -6.06 -4.73 -66.55
N LYS A 683 -6.26 -3.60 -65.87
CA LYS A 683 -6.93 -3.53 -64.55
C LYS A 683 -8.46 -3.51 -64.66
N LEU A 684 -9.03 -3.05 -65.78
CA LEU A 684 -10.49 -3.08 -65.97
C LEU A 684 -11.00 -4.52 -65.88
N SER A 685 -10.42 -5.43 -66.67
CA SER A 685 -10.85 -6.83 -66.69
C SER A 685 -10.79 -7.51 -65.32
N SER A 686 -9.70 -7.31 -64.56
CA SER A 686 -9.58 -7.89 -63.22
C SER A 686 -10.61 -7.30 -62.25
N ASN A 687 -10.80 -5.98 -62.27
CA ASN A 687 -11.72 -5.31 -61.36
C ASN A 687 -13.19 -5.65 -61.69
N LEU A 688 -13.54 -5.72 -62.97
CA LEU A 688 -14.88 -6.09 -63.42
C LEU A 688 -15.21 -7.53 -63.04
N LEU A 689 -14.29 -8.47 -63.27
CA LEU A 689 -14.48 -9.86 -62.85
C LEU A 689 -14.57 -9.98 -61.34
N GLN A 690 -13.77 -9.22 -60.59
CA GLN A 690 -13.86 -9.20 -59.13
C GLN A 690 -15.22 -8.70 -58.67
N ILE A 691 -15.73 -7.60 -59.23
CA ILE A 691 -17.04 -7.05 -58.90
C ILE A 691 -18.15 -8.05 -59.25
N ALA A 692 -18.15 -8.59 -60.48
CA ALA A 692 -19.17 -9.52 -60.93
C ALA A 692 -19.22 -10.79 -60.07
N ASN A 693 -18.06 -11.41 -59.79
CA ASN A 693 -18.03 -12.66 -59.06
C ASN A 693 -18.18 -12.48 -57.53
N GLU A 694 -17.45 -11.52 -56.93
CA GLU A 694 -17.38 -11.39 -55.45
C GLU A 694 -18.50 -10.52 -54.86
N VAL A 695 -18.98 -9.52 -55.61
CA VAL A 695 -20.00 -8.58 -55.11
C VAL A 695 -21.39 -8.96 -55.63
N MET A 696 -21.50 -9.27 -56.92
CA MET A 696 -22.77 -9.57 -57.56
C MET A 696 -23.16 -11.06 -57.50
N GLY A 697 -22.20 -11.95 -57.22
CA GLY A 697 -22.43 -13.40 -57.21
C GLY A 697 -22.64 -14.01 -58.60
N TRP A 698 -22.19 -13.34 -59.66
CA TRP A 698 -22.31 -13.80 -61.04
C TRP A 698 -21.14 -14.72 -61.41
N GLU A 699 -21.18 -15.96 -60.91
CA GLU A 699 -20.10 -16.97 -61.07
C GLU A 699 -19.85 -17.39 -62.52
N ASP A 700 -20.80 -17.14 -63.41
CA ASP A 700 -20.75 -17.39 -64.85
C ASP A 700 -19.97 -16.32 -65.63
N VAL A 701 -19.59 -15.21 -64.98
CA VAL A 701 -18.87 -14.10 -65.61
C VAL A 701 -17.37 -14.37 -65.61
N VAL A 702 -16.88 -14.83 -66.76
CA VAL A 702 -15.50 -15.29 -66.92
C VAL A 702 -14.78 -14.65 -68.11
N ARG A 703 -13.46 -14.54 -67.98
CA ARG A 703 -12.58 -14.12 -69.09
C ARG A 703 -12.34 -15.29 -70.03
N ASP A 704 -12.51 -15.06 -71.32
CA ASP A 704 -12.25 -16.05 -72.35
C ASP A 704 -11.60 -15.42 -73.60
N ARG A 705 -11.23 -16.23 -74.60
CA ARG A 705 -10.54 -15.80 -75.81
C ARG A 705 -11.21 -16.32 -77.07
N LYS A 706 -11.47 -15.41 -78.02
CA LYS A 706 -11.88 -15.72 -79.39
C LYS A 706 -10.80 -15.29 -80.39
N ALA A 707 -10.94 -15.71 -81.64
CA ALA A 707 -10.00 -15.38 -82.72
C ALA A 707 -9.77 -13.86 -82.88
N ALA A 708 -10.81 -13.06 -82.64
CA ALA A 708 -10.78 -11.60 -82.76
C ALA A 708 -10.28 -10.85 -81.51
N GLY A 709 -10.12 -11.50 -80.35
CA GLY A 709 -9.69 -10.82 -79.12
C GLY A 709 -10.04 -11.52 -77.81
N THR A 710 -9.75 -10.85 -76.70
CA THR A 710 -10.22 -11.27 -75.37
C THR A 710 -11.68 -10.85 -75.21
N ILE A 711 -12.51 -11.75 -74.66
CA ILE A 711 -13.92 -11.49 -74.36
C ILE A 711 -14.19 -11.69 -72.87
N ILE A 712 -15.26 -11.08 -72.38
CA ILE A 712 -15.89 -11.41 -71.10
C ILE A 712 -17.24 -12.03 -71.42
N ARG A 713 -17.49 -13.26 -70.95
CA ARG A 713 -18.77 -13.97 -71.10
C ARG A 713 -19.67 -13.69 -69.90
N GLY A 714 -20.99 -13.86 -70.06
CA GLY A 714 -21.98 -13.70 -69.00
C GLY A 714 -22.45 -12.26 -68.77
N ILE A 715 -21.97 -11.31 -69.58
CA ILE A 715 -22.36 -9.90 -69.52
C ILE A 715 -22.54 -9.32 -70.91
N ARG A 716 -23.29 -8.23 -70.99
CA ARG A 716 -23.36 -7.36 -72.17
C ARG A 716 -23.51 -5.88 -71.84
N LEU A 717 -23.19 -5.02 -72.82
CA LEU A 717 -23.44 -3.59 -72.70
C LEU A 717 -24.94 -3.29 -72.85
N ARG A 718 -25.42 -2.34 -72.05
CA ARG A 718 -26.79 -1.80 -72.11
C ARG A 718 -26.97 -1.01 -73.41
N LYS A 719 -28.04 -1.31 -74.15
CA LYS A 719 -28.44 -0.61 -75.36
C LYS A 719 -29.60 0.34 -75.06
N GLY A 720 -29.38 1.63 -75.26
CA GLY A 720 -30.43 2.64 -75.06
C GLY A 720 -31.66 2.36 -75.92
N GLY A 721 -32.85 2.48 -75.33
CA GLY A 721 -34.14 2.24 -75.98
C GLY A 721 -34.63 0.79 -75.90
N SER A 722 -33.75 -0.22 -76.07
CA SER A 722 -34.15 -1.63 -76.03
C SER A 722 -34.02 -2.28 -74.65
N ASP A 723 -33.17 -1.72 -73.78
CA ASP A 723 -32.91 -2.24 -72.43
C ASP A 723 -33.41 -1.28 -71.33
N ASP A 724 -34.26 -0.31 -71.66
CA ASP A 724 -34.75 0.69 -70.69
C ASP A 724 -35.65 0.05 -69.61
N ASP A 725 -36.19 -1.14 -69.87
CA ASP A 725 -36.97 -1.95 -68.93
C ASP A 725 -36.11 -2.86 -68.03
N LYS A 726 -34.81 -3.00 -68.33
CA LYS A 726 -33.88 -3.84 -67.57
C LYS A 726 -33.39 -3.10 -66.32
N PRO A 727 -33.43 -3.74 -65.14
CA PRO A 727 -33.02 -3.08 -63.90
C PRO A 727 -31.56 -2.63 -63.95
N TRP A 728 -31.25 -1.54 -63.26
CA TRP A 728 -29.87 -1.18 -62.94
C TRP A 728 -29.31 -2.15 -61.90
N ILE A 729 -27.99 -2.26 -61.78
CA ILE A 729 -27.37 -3.21 -60.84
C ILE A 729 -27.85 -2.93 -59.40
N GLU A 730 -27.93 -1.67 -59.00
CA GLU A 730 -28.44 -1.27 -57.68
C GLU A 730 -29.88 -1.74 -57.39
N GLU A 731 -30.70 -1.91 -58.42
CA GLU A 731 -32.10 -2.35 -58.28
C GLU A 731 -32.20 -3.86 -58.10
N LEU A 732 -31.16 -4.63 -58.47
CA LEU A 732 -31.07 -6.06 -58.18
C LEU A 732 -31.00 -6.33 -56.67
N PHE A 733 -30.54 -5.35 -55.89
CA PHE A 733 -30.50 -5.41 -54.44
C PHE A 733 -31.77 -4.87 -53.77
N ALA A 734 -32.74 -4.37 -54.53
CA ALA A 734 -33.98 -3.86 -53.96
C ALA A 734 -34.94 -5.01 -53.62
N PRO A 735 -35.75 -4.89 -52.55
CA PRO A 735 -36.83 -5.83 -52.31
C PRO A 735 -37.83 -5.78 -53.48
N PRO A 736 -38.48 -6.90 -53.84
CA PRO A 736 -39.25 -7.06 -55.08
C PRO A 736 -40.45 -6.10 -55.28
N GLU A 737 -40.77 -5.22 -54.32
CA GLU A 737 -41.91 -4.30 -54.37
C GLU A 737 -41.58 -2.81 -54.60
N SER A 738 -40.32 -2.40 -54.78
CA SER A 738 -40.02 -0.97 -55.02
C SER A 738 -39.92 -0.60 -56.51
N LYS A 739 -41.03 -0.69 -57.25
CA LYS A 739 -41.17 0.09 -58.50
C LYS A 739 -41.72 1.48 -58.15
N ILE A 740 -40.83 2.44 -57.90
CA ILE A 740 -41.18 3.86 -57.95
C ILE A 740 -40.76 4.37 -59.34
N PRO A 741 -41.63 5.03 -60.12
CA PRO A 741 -41.26 5.49 -61.46
C PRO A 741 -40.14 6.53 -61.39
N SER A 742 -39.10 6.35 -62.19
CA SER A 742 -38.06 7.36 -62.40
C SER A 742 -38.64 8.57 -63.15
N ALA A 743 -38.96 9.64 -62.43
CA ALA A 743 -39.24 10.93 -63.03
C ALA A 743 -38.62 12.02 -62.14
N LEU A 744 -37.36 12.35 -62.43
CA LEU A 744 -36.72 13.63 -62.09
C LEU A 744 -35.41 13.75 -62.87
N CYS A 745 -35.53 13.79 -64.19
CA CYS A 745 -34.53 14.39 -65.08
C CYS A 745 -35.29 15.27 -66.07
N THR A 746 -35.44 16.55 -65.73
CA THR A 746 -35.66 17.61 -66.72
C THR A 746 -34.74 18.77 -66.38
N SER A 747 -33.77 18.95 -67.27
CA SER A 747 -33.08 20.17 -67.69
C SER A 747 -33.14 21.41 -66.80
N SER A 748 -31.94 21.89 -66.50
CA SER A 748 -31.55 23.28 -66.25
C SER A 748 -32.45 24.36 -66.86
N GLU A 749 -32.93 25.28 -66.03
CA GLU A 749 -32.90 26.74 -66.23
C GLU A 749 -33.35 27.46 -64.94
N ASP A 750 -32.76 28.64 -64.70
CA ASP A 750 -33.06 29.64 -63.66
C ASP A 750 -32.63 29.40 -62.19
N THR A 751 -31.36 29.71 -61.91
CA THR A 751 -31.00 30.42 -60.67
C THR A 751 -30.08 31.58 -60.98
N ASN A 752 -30.66 32.77 -61.14
CA ASN A 752 -29.92 34.02 -61.25
C ASN A 752 -30.58 35.11 -60.38
N GLU A 753 -30.77 34.84 -59.08
CA GLU A 753 -31.15 35.89 -58.12
C GLU A 753 -30.94 35.47 -56.64
N ALA A 754 -29.74 35.02 -56.27
CA ALA A 754 -29.41 34.83 -54.84
C ALA A 754 -27.91 35.04 -54.52
N THR A 755 -27.16 35.75 -55.37
CA THR A 755 -25.71 35.95 -55.19
C THR A 755 -25.30 37.43 -55.26
N LYS A 756 -26.06 38.32 -54.63
CA LYS A 756 -25.61 39.67 -54.26
C LYS A 756 -26.32 40.12 -52.99
N LEU A 757 -25.67 39.95 -51.83
CA LEU A 757 -25.73 40.81 -50.64
C LEU A 757 -25.37 40.05 -49.35
N ILE A 758 -24.14 39.55 -49.21
CA ILE A 758 -23.52 39.41 -47.88
C ILE A 758 -22.04 39.78 -47.99
N GLN A 759 -21.76 41.08 -47.98
CA GLN A 759 -20.53 41.66 -47.42
C GLN A 759 -20.93 42.95 -46.73
N HIS A 760 -20.97 42.96 -45.39
CA HIS A 760 -20.32 43.96 -44.52
C HIS A 760 -20.85 43.92 -43.07
N LYS A 761 -19.89 43.68 -42.16
CA LYS A 761 -19.66 44.28 -40.82
C LYS A 761 -20.82 44.80 -39.94
N ALA A 762 -20.82 44.25 -38.72
CA ALA A 762 -20.80 44.91 -37.39
C ALA A 762 -21.85 45.98 -37.05
N SER A 763 -22.62 45.78 -35.97
CA SER A 763 -22.50 46.48 -34.67
C SER A 763 -23.79 46.40 -33.82
N GLU A 764 -23.61 46.35 -32.50
CA GLU A 764 -24.47 46.81 -31.38
C GLU A 764 -25.99 47.04 -31.55
N GLY A 765 -26.78 46.61 -30.56
CA GLY A 765 -28.14 47.12 -30.32
C GLY A 765 -28.95 46.29 -29.35
N ASN A 766 -29.62 46.95 -28.42
CA ASN A 766 -30.23 46.44 -27.19
C ASN A 766 -31.78 46.62 -27.24
N VAL A 767 -32.48 45.97 -26.30
CA VAL A 767 -33.81 46.31 -25.72
C VAL A 767 -35.12 45.83 -26.41
N ASP A 768 -35.93 45.14 -25.58
CA ASP A 768 -37.40 44.99 -25.44
C ASP A 768 -38.33 44.77 -26.65
N GLU A 769 -39.18 43.72 -26.56
CA GLU A 769 -40.61 43.86 -26.24
C GLU A 769 -41.35 42.49 -26.27
N LEU A 770 -42.08 42.23 -25.18
CA LEU A 770 -43.14 41.21 -25.00
C LEU A 770 -44.46 41.74 -25.58
N PRO A 771 -45.44 40.90 -26.01
CA PRO A 771 -46.45 40.39 -25.07
C PRO A 771 -46.93 38.96 -25.39
N ASN A 772 -47.03 38.03 -24.44
CA ASN A 772 -48.06 37.85 -23.39
C ASN A 772 -49.50 37.68 -23.93
N PHE A 773 -49.99 36.43 -23.93
CA PHE A 773 -51.40 36.09 -23.71
C PHE A 773 -51.48 34.79 -22.90
N LEU A 774 -51.81 34.97 -21.61
CA LEU A 774 -52.62 34.07 -20.77
C LEU A 774 -53.95 33.75 -21.53
N GLU A 775 -54.73 32.70 -21.32
CA GLU A 775 -55.05 31.86 -20.17
C GLU A 775 -56.04 30.80 -20.72
N ASN A 776 -56.04 29.57 -20.20
CA ASN A 776 -57.25 29.04 -19.54
C ASN A 776 -57.04 27.63 -18.96
N LYS A 777 -57.26 27.59 -17.64
CA LYS A 777 -57.38 26.43 -16.79
C LYS A 777 -58.73 25.72 -16.98
N LYS A 778 -58.75 24.41 -16.69
CA LYS A 778 -59.79 23.66 -15.95
C LYS A 778 -59.19 22.28 -15.64
N ALA A 779 -58.58 22.02 -14.48
CA ALA A 779 -59.17 21.73 -13.16
C ALA A 779 -60.02 20.45 -13.12
N LEU A 780 -59.50 19.41 -12.46
CA LEU A 780 -60.24 18.55 -11.52
C LEU A 780 -59.25 17.78 -10.63
N GLN A 781 -59.52 17.85 -9.32
CA GLN A 781 -58.75 17.38 -8.17
C GLN A 781 -59.15 15.93 -7.76
N VAL A 782 -58.52 15.48 -6.66
CA VAL A 782 -58.95 14.46 -5.66
C VAL A 782 -58.26 13.10 -5.90
N GLU A 783 -57.58 12.41 -4.98
CA GLU A 783 -57.60 12.35 -3.49
C GLU A 783 -56.27 11.77 -2.95
N GLU A 784 -55.86 12.20 -1.75
CA GLU A 784 -54.92 11.49 -0.86
C GLU A 784 -55.63 10.33 -0.15
N GLN A 785 -54.95 9.21 0.12
CA GLN A 785 -54.99 8.54 1.42
C GLN A 785 -53.98 7.38 1.61
N ASP A 786 -53.52 7.31 2.87
CA ASP A 786 -53.06 6.17 3.66
C ASP A 786 -51.60 5.64 3.63
N LYS A 787 -50.89 5.99 4.71
CA LYS A 787 -49.89 5.18 5.41
C LYS A 787 -50.56 4.02 6.17
N PRO A 788 -49.79 2.96 6.50
CA PRO A 788 -49.60 2.68 7.92
C PRO A 788 -48.16 2.32 8.31
N ASP A 789 -47.79 2.73 9.53
CA ASP A 789 -46.66 2.23 10.31
C ASP A 789 -47.02 0.89 10.98
N ASN A 790 -46.11 -0.09 10.99
CA ASN A 790 -45.61 -0.72 12.24
C ASN A 790 -44.60 -1.86 12.02
N LEU A 791 -43.49 -1.73 12.75
CA LEU A 791 -42.62 -2.72 13.41
C LEU A 791 -42.55 -4.18 12.88
N LYS A 792 -41.31 -4.60 12.59
CA LYS A 792 -40.64 -5.68 13.33
C LYS A 792 -39.12 -5.63 13.13
N VAL A 793 -38.39 -5.66 14.24
CA VAL A 793 -36.93 -5.68 14.36
C VAL A 793 -36.51 -7.07 14.89
N LEU A 794 -35.31 -7.50 14.48
CA LEU A 794 -34.42 -8.56 15.01
C LEU A 794 -34.58 -10.00 14.44
N PRO A 795 -33.53 -10.85 14.46
CA PRO A 795 -32.11 -10.62 14.84
C PRO A 795 -31.05 -11.18 13.85
N GLU A 796 -29.81 -10.86 14.20
CA GLU A 796 -28.52 -11.42 13.78
C GLU A 796 -28.48 -12.96 13.70
N GLU A 797 -27.84 -13.50 12.66
CA GLU A 797 -27.36 -14.88 12.66
C GLU A 797 -25.82 -14.92 12.69
N ILE A 798 -25.36 -15.53 13.78
CA ILE A 798 -23.99 -15.85 14.16
C ILE A 798 -23.52 -17.01 13.29
N TYR A 799 -22.42 -16.85 12.52
CA TYR A 799 -21.75 -17.99 11.91
C TYR A 799 -20.70 -18.55 12.87
N ILE A 800 -21.05 -19.69 13.46
CA ILE A 800 -20.22 -20.52 14.33
C ILE A 800 -19.20 -21.27 13.45
N ALA A 801 -17.91 -21.13 13.78
CA ALA A 801 -16.84 -21.95 13.24
C ALA A 801 -16.93 -23.39 13.81
N PRO A 802 -16.70 -24.44 13.00
CA PRO A 802 -16.52 -25.77 13.55
C PRO A 802 -15.04 -25.99 13.92
N GLU A 803 -14.80 -26.10 15.22
CA GLU A 803 -13.59 -26.67 15.80
C GLU A 803 -13.86 -28.16 16.07
N LEU A 804 -13.01 -29.04 15.55
CA LEU A 804 -12.92 -30.45 15.97
C LEU A 804 -11.46 -30.89 15.89
N ALA A 805 -10.86 -31.01 17.07
CA ALA A 805 -9.58 -31.62 17.37
C ALA A 805 -9.70 -33.18 17.41
N PRO A 806 -8.74 -33.91 17.99
CA PRO A 806 -7.46 -34.34 17.41
C PRO A 806 -7.38 -35.87 17.31
N SER A 807 -6.45 -36.41 16.52
CA SER A 807 -6.11 -37.85 16.58
C SER A 807 -4.61 -38.10 16.56
N LYS A 808 -4.24 -39.05 17.41
CA LYS A 808 -2.93 -39.42 17.96
C LYS A 808 -2.06 -40.30 17.04
N GLU A 809 -0.75 -40.21 17.34
CA GLU A 809 0.28 -41.28 17.48
C GLU A 809 0.52 -42.33 16.37
N SER A 810 1.80 -42.44 15.96
CA SER A 810 2.65 -43.67 16.04
C SER A 810 4.08 -43.31 15.56
N SER A 811 5.10 -43.29 16.43
CA SER A 811 6.07 -44.36 16.81
C SER A 811 7.27 -44.50 15.84
N CYS A 812 8.50 -44.23 16.31
CA CYS A 812 9.61 -45.19 16.58
C CYS A 812 10.48 -45.47 15.32
N GLU A 813 11.82 -45.49 15.26
CA GLU A 813 12.98 -45.81 16.13
C GLU A 813 14.22 -45.03 15.58
N ALA A 814 15.09 -44.41 16.38
CA ALA A 814 16.22 -44.96 17.16
C ALA A 814 17.37 -45.59 16.35
N ALA A 815 18.54 -44.94 16.36
CA ALA A 815 19.84 -45.62 16.34
C ALA A 815 20.89 -44.76 17.07
N SER A 816 21.40 -45.36 18.14
CA SER A 816 22.45 -44.94 19.07
C SER A 816 23.85 -44.90 18.44
N THR A 817 24.74 -44.06 18.97
CA THR A 817 26.04 -44.47 19.59
C THR A 817 26.74 -43.25 20.20
N SER A 818 27.00 -43.31 21.50
CA SER A 818 28.08 -42.62 22.23
C SER A 818 29.32 -43.54 22.24
N PRO A 819 30.46 -43.23 22.90
CA PRO A 819 30.99 -41.96 23.45
C PRO A 819 32.47 -41.70 23.00
N SER A 820 32.96 -40.46 23.07
CA SER A 820 34.42 -40.24 23.16
C SER A 820 34.80 -38.93 23.86
N THR A 821 35.30 -39.09 25.09
CA THR A 821 36.48 -38.43 25.67
C THR A 821 36.65 -36.91 25.59
N LEU A 822 36.61 -36.32 26.80
CA LEU A 822 37.21 -35.03 27.20
C LEU A 822 38.66 -34.86 26.71
N PRO A 823 39.05 -33.63 26.33
CA PRO A 823 40.39 -33.12 26.58
C PRO A 823 40.34 -31.95 27.58
N GLU A 824 41.04 -32.18 28.69
CA GLU A 824 41.88 -31.24 29.45
C GLU A 824 41.68 -29.73 29.23
N ILE A 825 41.16 -29.09 30.28
CA ILE A 825 41.16 -27.64 30.48
C ILE A 825 42.59 -27.21 30.85
N LEU A 826 43.28 -26.53 29.94
CA LEU A 826 44.45 -25.71 30.29
C LEU A 826 43.99 -24.47 31.08
N PRO A 827 44.73 -24.04 32.11
CA PRO A 827 44.34 -22.88 32.91
C PRO A 827 44.42 -21.61 32.06
N PRO A 828 43.44 -20.70 32.12
CA PRO A 828 43.51 -19.44 31.41
C PRO A 828 44.63 -18.58 32.03
N THR A 829 45.59 -18.23 31.19
CA THR A 829 46.60 -17.20 31.41
C THR A 829 45.94 -15.88 31.77
N THR A 830 46.26 -15.36 32.96
CA THR A 830 45.91 -14.03 33.43
C THR A 830 46.64 -12.95 32.64
N GLU A 831 45.96 -12.35 31.66
CA GLU A 831 46.35 -11.02 31.16
C GLU A 831 45.77 -9.92 32.07
N PRO A 832 46.55 -8.91 32.47
CA PRO A 832 46.09 -7.86 33.38
C PRO A 832 45.14 -6.87 32.69
N LEU A 833 43.99 -6.64 33.33
CA LEU A 833 42.93 -5.69 32.96
C LEU A 833 43.46 -4.27 32.61
N GLN A 834 43.04 -3.77 31.44
CA GLN A 834 43.16 -2.35 31.08
C GLN A 834 42.11 -1.52 31.83
N VAL A 835 42.59 -0.64 32.72
CA VAL A 835 41.79 0.41 33.39
C VAL A 835 41.69 1.61 32.44
N PRO A 836 40.52 2.28 32.32
CA PRO A 836 40.31 3.35 31.34
C PRO A 836 41.25 4.54 31.52
N ALA A 837 41.49 5.25 30.41
CA ALA A 837 42.37 6.41 30.33
C ALA A 837 41.89 7.55 31.22
N VAL A 838 42.82 8.05 32.03
CA VAL A 838 42.64 9.13 33.01
C VAL A 838 42.81 10.46 32.30
N ASP A 839 41.74 11.23 32.18
CA ASP A 839 41.80 12.68 32.01
C ASP A 839 40.86 13.31 33.06
N GLU A 840 41.48 14.04 33.98
CA GLU A 840 40.92 14.87 35.05
C GLU A 840 40.04 14.16 36.11
N LEU A 841 40.69 13.36 36.96
CA LEU A 841 40.15 13.09 38.30
C LEU A 841 39.93 14.43 39.03
N ASN A 842 38.68 14.70 39.42
CA ASN A 842 38.27 15.96 40.05
C ASN A 842 39.23 16.36 41.18
N GLY A 843 39.96 17.46 40.98
CA GLY A 843 40.90 18.01 41.94
C GLY A 843 42.18 17.22 42.18
N TRP A 844 42.36 16.02 41.58
CA TRP A 844 43.55 15.19 41.80
C TRP A 844 44.81 15.88 41.31
N GLY A 845 44.81 16.39 40.07
CA GLY A 845 45.97 17.09 39.50
C GLY A 845 46.29 18.37 40.28
N THR A 846 45.26 19.10 40.74
CA THR A 846 45.41 20.29 41.59
C THR A 846 46.00 19.94 42.95
N TYR A 847 45.54 18.87 43.59
CA TYR A 847 46.03 18.43 44.88
C TYR A 847 47.45 17.86 44.78
N ASN A 848 47.73 17.05 43.76
CA ASN A 848 49.05 16.48 43.48
C ASN A 848 50.12 17.53 43.16
N LYS A 849 49.75 18.68 42.59
CA LYS A 849 50.65 19.83 42.40
C LYS A 849 51.05 20.50 43.72
N VAL A 850 50.18 20.46 44.73
CA VAL A 850 50.42 21.10 46.05
C VAL A 850 51.09 20.11 47.00
N LEU A 851 50.67 18.85 47.00
CA LEU A 851 51.21 17.76 47.78
C LEU A 851 51.40 16.54 46.85
N PRO A 852 52.63 16.22 46.39
CA PRO A 852 52.86 15.10 45.48
C PRO A 852 52.44 13.75 46.07
N TYR A 853 51.81 12.91 45.25
CA TYR A 853 51.35 11.58 45.64
C TYR A 853 52.54 10.67 45.97
N PRO A 854 52.58 10.05 47.16
CA PRO A 854 53.73 9.26 47.60
C PRO A 854 53.72 7.85 46.97
N ASN A 855 54.08 7.73 45.68
CA ASN A 855 54.21 6.45 44.99
C ASN A 855 55.66 5.92 45.01
N PRO A 856 55.97 4.82 45.72
CA PRO A 856 57.34 4.29 45.79
C PRO A 856 57.78 3.50 44.55
N LYS A 857 56.89 3.23 43.58
CA LYS A 857 57.15 2.29 42.46
C LYS A 857 57.14 2.92 41.07
N SER A 858 56.82 4.21 40.90
CA SER A 858 56.75 4.84 39.58
C SER A 858 56.63 6.37 39.64
N ASP A 859 57.42 7.07 38.83
CA ASP A 859 57.36 8.53 38.62
C ASP A 859 56.27 8.96 37.61
N ASN A 860 55.53 8.00 37.04
CA ASN A 860 54.51 8.28 36.03
C ASN A 860 53.18 8.72 36.69
N GLU A 861 52.72 9.92 36.37
CA GLU A 861 51.47 10.51 36.86
C GLU A 861 50.26 9.58 36.65
N ARG A 862 50.14 8.91 35.50
CA ARG A 862 49.04 7.96 35.23
C ARG A 862 49.04 6.76 36.17
N SER A 863 50.23 6.30 36.58
CA SER A 863 50.35 5.18 37.52
C SER A 863 49.95 5.59 38.94
N SER A 864 50.30 6.80 39.35
CA SER A 864 49.93 7.38 40.65
C SER A 864 48.43 7.68 40.71
N GLN A 865 47.85 8.15 39.61
CA GLN A 865 46.39 8.30 39.47
C GLN A 865 45.67 6.95 39.58
N LYS A 866 46.15 5.92 38.87
CA LYS A 866 45.56 4.57 38.94
C LYS A 866 45.66 3.97 40.35
N ARG A 867 46.78 4.19 41.05
CA ARG A 867 47.01 3.67 42.40
C ARG A 867 46.20 4.40 43.47
N SER A 868 46.13 5.72 43.40
CA SER A 868 45.25 6.52 44.27
C SER A 868 43.77 6.24 44.06
N LEU A 869 43.35 5.96 42.82
CA LEU A 869 42.01 5.45 42.51
C LEU A 869 41.73 4.10 43.18
N ALA A 870 42.68 3.16 43.11
CA ALA A 870 42.54 1.85 43.76
C ALA A 870 42.40 1.99 45.30
N ILE A 871 43.11 2.92 45.92
CA ILE A 871 42.95 3.23 47.35
C ILE A 871 41.58 3.85 47.64
N ARG A 872 41.11 4.79 46.80
CA ARG A 872 39.78 5.40 46.97
C ARG A 872 38.67 4.36 46.82
N GLU A 873 38.78 3.45 45.85
CA GLU A 873 37.88 2.30 45.70
C GLU A 873 37.97 1.37 46.91
N SER A 874 39.17 1.14 47.45
CA SER A 874 39.37 0.38 48.68
C SER A 874 38.73 1.06 49.89
N PHE A 875 38.75 2.40 49.99
CA PHE A 875 38.02 3.16 51.02
C PHE A 875 36.51 3.04 50.87
N ARG A 876 36.00 3.07 49.63
CA ARG A 876 34.58 2.79 49.35
C ARG A 876 34.20 1.36 49.74
N ALA A 877 35.12 0.41 49.56
CA ALA A 877 34.91 -1.01 49.86
C ALA A 877 35.10 -1.37 51.35
N SER A 878 35.91 -0.61 52.10
CA SER A 878 36.23 -0.89 53.51
C SER A 878 35.04 -0.55 54.41
N ASN A 879 34.70 -1.43 55.35
CA ASN A 879 33.48 -1.34 56.16
C ASN A 879 33.71 -1.36 57.67
N THR A 880 34.88 -1.82 58.11
CA THR A 880 35.33 -1.79 59.51
C THR A 880 36.61 -0.95 59.65
N VAL A 881 36.97 -0.63 60.90
CA VAL A 881 38.26 0.03 61.18
C VAL A 881 39.40 -0.94 60.84
N GLU A 882 39.19 -2.23 61.06
CA GLU A 882 40.09 -3.32 60.76
C GLU A 882 40.33 -3.50 59.25
N ASP A 883 39.31 -3.31 58.41
CA ASP A 883 39.44 -3.37 56.94
C ASP A 883 40.39 -2.28 56.43
N LEU A 884 40.28 -1.07 57.00
CA LEU A 884 41.16 0.05 56.66
C LEU A 884 42.58 -0.16 57.18
N PHE A 885 42.72 -0.77 58.36
CA PHE A 885 44.04 -1.17 58.86
C PHE A 885 44.68 -2.24 57.99
N ALA A 886 43.89 -3.19 57.47
CA ALA A 886 44.34 -4.25 56.56
C ALA A 886 44.77 -3.72 55.18
N LEU A 887 44.40 -2.49 54.80
CA LEU A 887 44.94 -1.85 53.60
C LEU A 887 46.39 -1.39 53.77
N ASN A 888 46.81 -1.12 55.02
CA ASN A 888 48.16 -0.66 55.29
C ASN A 888 49.17 -1.81 55.15
N ARG A 889 50.26 -1.53 54.44
CA ARG A 889 51.37 -2.45 54.17
C ARG A 889 51.98 -3.02 55.44
N ASP A 890 52.04 -2.23 56.51
CA ASP A 890 52.58 -2.66 57.81
C ASP A 890 51.71 -3.73 58.49
N ASN A 891 50.45 -3.89 58.06
CA ASN A 891 49.50 -4.89 58.57
C ASN A 891 49.23 -6.01 57.55
N GLY A 892 50.10 -6.20 56.54
CA GLY A 892 49.92 -7.19 55.47
C GLY A 892 49.14 -6.69 54.25
N GLY A 893 48.81 -5.40 54.20
CA GLY A 893 48.10 -4.75 53.10
C GLY A 893 48.97 -4.32 51.91
N GLU A 894 48.35 -3.70 50.90
CA GLU A 894 49.03 -3.34 49.65
C GLU A 894 49.62 -1.91 49.64
N PHE A 895 49.12 -0.99 50.47
CA PHE A 895 49.34 0.47 50.36
C PHE A 895 50.09 1.04 51.56
N SER A 896 50.98 2.03 51.38
CA SER A 896 51.66 2.65 52.54
C SER A 896 50.73 3.57 53.33
N LYS A 897 51.07 3.83 54.60
CA LYS A 897 50.38 4.80 55.46
C LYS A 897 50.30 6.21 54.83
N ASP A 898 51.34 6.64 54.11
CA ASP A 898 51.37 7.93 53.42
C ASP A 898 50.43 7.97 52.22
N GLU A 899 50.36 6.89 51.44
CA GLU A 899 49.42 6.75 50.32
C GLU A 899 47.97 6.80 50.80
N LEU A 900 47.65 6.09 51.89
CA LEU A 900 46.32 6.09 52.50
C LEU A 900 45.93 7.47 53.04
N THR A 901 46.86 8.16 53.70
CA THR A 901 46.63 9.51 54.26
C THR A 901 46.39 10.53 53.15
N TRP A 902 47.21 10.50 52.10
CA TRP A 902 47.06 11.38 50.94
C TRP A 902 45.68 11.25 50.28
N VAL A 903 45.24 10.01 50.03
CA VAL A 903 43.94 9.76 49.38
C VAL A 903 42.79 10.16 50.28
N LYS A 904 42.90 9.96 51.60
CA LYS A 904 41.89 10.38 52.57
C LYS A 904 41.69 11.90 52.54
N ASP A 905 42.78 12.67 52.53
CA ASP A 905 42.71 14.13 52.52
C ASP A 905 42.27 14.68 51.17
N TRP A 906 42.68 14.04 50.06
CA TRP A 906 42.14 14.32 48.74
C TRP A 906 40.62 14.11 48.71
N VAL A 907 40.12 12.98 49.24
CA VAL A 907 38.68 12.69 49.32
C VAL A 907 37.95 13.69 50.21
N LYS A 908 38.54 14.07 51.35
CA LYS A 908 37.98 15.10 52.26
C LYS A 908 37.78 16.45 51.58
N LEU A 909 38.74 16.87 50.77
CA LEU A 909 38.73 18.19 50.11
C LEU A 909 37.80 18.24 48.90
N PHE A 910 37.82 17.21 48.05
CA PHE A 910 37.18 17.25 46.74
C PHE A 910 35.88 16.43 46.65
N PHE A 911 35.61 15.56 47.64
CA PHE A 911 34.42 14.71 47.69
C PHE A 911 33.77 14.74 49.09
N PRO A 912 33.31 15.92 49.56
CA PRO A 912 32.87 16.12 50.94
C PRO A 912 31.62 15.31 51.33
N VAL A 913 30.79 14.85 50.40
CA VAL A 913 29.66 13.94 50.74
C VAL A 913 30.13 12.50 50.85
N GLU A 914 31.03 12.05 49.97
CA GLU A 914 31.70 10.74 50.08
C GLU A 914 32.46 10.65 51.42
N PHE A 915 33.21 11.70 51.75
CA PHE A 915 33.93 11.79 53.03
C PHE A 915 32.99 11.80 54.24
N ARG A 916 31.87 12.53 54.20
CA ARG A 916 30.87 12.52 55.28
C ARG A 916 30.23 11.14 55.47
N HIS A 917 30.04 10.38 54.40
CA HIS A 917 29.59 8.98 54.50
C HIS A 917 30.65 8.10 55.17
N LEU A 918 31.92 8.22 54.78
CA LEU A 918 33.05 7.56 55.45
C LEU A 918 33.12 7.95 56.95
N GLN A 919 32.86 9.21 57.29
CA GLN A 919 32.82 9.64 58.70
C GLN A 919 31.61 9.09 59.48
N ALA A 920 30.41 9.11 58.90
CA ALA A 920 29.17 8.71 59.56
C ALA A 920 29.06 7.20 59.85
N THR A 921 29.85 6.37 59.16
CA THR A 921 29.92 4.92 59.35
C THR A 921 31.00 4.49 60.36
N ALA A 922 31.56 5.42 61.14
CA ALA A 922 32.71 5.21 62.02
C ALA A 922 34.02 4.84 61.28
N LYS A 923 34.11 5.06 59.96
CA LYS A 923 35.23 4.60 59.14
C LYS A 923 36.48 5.47 59.17
N ILE A 924 36.59 6.57 59.92
CA ILE A 924 37.85 7.37 59.94
C ILE A 924 38.24 7.91 61.33
N THR A 925 37.32 7.90 62.30
CA THR A 925 37.56 8.58 63.60
C THR A 925 38.46 7.79 64.57
N GLN A 926 38.81 6.53 64.29
CA GLN A 926 39.67 5.67 65.13
C GLN A 926 41.05 5.36 64.52
N LEU A 927 41.54 6.18 63.58
CA LEU A 927 42.82 5.89 62.92
C LEU A 927 44.09 6.26 63.69
N GLY A 928 44.02 6.79 64.93
CA GLY A 928 45.23 7.17 65.69
C GLY A 928 46.21 8.06 64.91
N LEU A 929 45.72 8.73 63.87
CA LEU A 929 46.41 9.75 63.09
C LEU A 929 46.07 11.07 63.78
N GLU A 930 46.61 11.24 64.99
CA GLU A 930 46.59 12.53 65.68
C GLU A 930 47.50 13.51 64.93
N PHE A 931 46.94 14.70 64.73
CA PHE A 931 47.54 15.83 64.04
C PHE A 931 48.65 16.45 64.89
N THR A 932 49.74 16.84 64.24
CA THR A 932 50.45 18.08 64.56
C THR A 932 50.23 19.07 63.42
#